data_AF-A0A3D8HST8-F1
#
_entry.id   AF-A0A3D8HST8-F1
#
_cell.length_a   1.000
_cell.length_b   1.000
_cell.length_c   1.000
_cell.angle_alpha   90.00
_cell.angle_beta   90.00
_cell.angle_gamma   90.00
#
_symmetry.space_group_name_H-M   'P 1'
#
loop_
_entity.id
_entity.type
_entity.pdbx_description
1 polymer ?
#
loop_
_entity_poly.entity_id
_entity_poly.type
_entity_poly.pdbx_seq_one_letter_code
_entity_poly.pdbx_strand_id
1 'polypeptide(L)'
;MKEYIDTPILEQPKQHSLQSQSIQNSGFELIKDCTNVSKALAEFCAKNQHTTLQNIDFRLQNLRFFLSEENPAREPKPPLSNALKPTPKFADILALLESSDKDFTSSEGTTKIELSQAQLDALISSPLYDSAYFSISQVCDMRVFPRVLEPLFALEIDSFKVDICFDEAFCIVEDKGFIEDFYEQVKSVLALGGVMLTCKNEVEQNLGLILESIAKNPAKKKEIFCLLKAKKYVPSKQARFRFVPQETWEASNGKAPQNAVFGVREGEQIAFLYKPILGNAGRNLFGEYETPNSIEAQKLITTRQEYIDSSDTAEAIIYTAKKEGFIRIENGEFKFFQIPSGALNTRNTPPLLAGGHIDLEISCYDIAEDAIGAGVWCEVGSLKTRGCIAENTRIKAHTLIVQGSTHKSAHIKAYAAQIRTHKGKLECTHCAIENLDNGEVIAQNAKILRANGAKIATDTATIHELKSNNVVFFAKSCVIGQNKGGQNEMIFCANAGGVFAKWSKKASAYFATQKASISKLAKLAEVWENKQGSATQFLQKMSGFTEYQKQIALKDEAYAARYKEALAQANVSQILQGKIQSLQKQVLATRNQAITSLKTRLKEASLAIKEVWGYDNYVFLAKPDLSALESSQASKKNIQDGNQNGSQKDNALDSSKDLDFGSGFFGSSGLDSDFAKAFTKVNTQNALDSLELKEGQSGEIILDENFKLKSK
;
A
#
# COMPACT_ATOMS: atom_id res chain seq x y z
N MET A 1 -3.41 18.81 -5.38
CA MET A 1 -4.06 17.79 -6.26
C MET A 1 -3.05 16.87 -6.94
N LYS A 2 -1.97 17.38 -7.55
CA LYS A 2 -0.87 16.56 -8.11
C LYS A 2 -0.19 15.63 -7.09
N GLU A 3 -0.06 16.05 -5.82
CA GLU A 3 0.53 15.25 -4.74
C GLU A 3 -0.26 14.00 -4.31
N TYR A 4 -1.54 13.87 -4.67
CA TYR A 4 -2.36 12.69 -4.33
C TYR A 4 -2.42 11.66 -5.48
N ILE A 5 -1.85 11.99 -6.65
CA ILE A 5 -2.00 11.20 -7.88
C ILE A 5 -0.99 10.03 -7.91
N ASP A 6 0.14 10.17 -7.23
CA ASP A 6 1.33 9.33 -7.40
C ASP A 6 1.63 8.38 -6.24
N THR A 7 0.67 8.11 -5.34
CA THR A 7 0.88 7.17 -4.22
C THR A 7 0.70 5.71 -4.69
N PRO A 8 1.72 4.84 -4.57
CA PRO A 8 1.55 3.40 -4.79
C PRO A 8 0.81 2.76 -3.60
N ILE A 9 -0.11 1.84 -3.93
CA ILE A 9 -0.84 1.02 -2.96
C ILE A 9 -0.03 -0.27 -2.78
N LEU A 10 0.52 -0.49 -1.59
CA LEU A 10 1.09 -1.78 -1.19
C LEU A 10 -0.04 -2.74 -0.81
N GLU A 11 0.08 -3.99 -1.26
CA GLU A 11 -0.87 -5.07 -0.98
C GLU A 11 -0.99 -5.34 0.52
N GLN A 12 -2.22 -5.57 0.98
CA GLN A 12 -2.54 -5.84 2.39
C GLN A 12 -2.04 -7.22 2.83
N PRO A 13 -1.54 -7.37 4.07
CA PRO A 13 -1.42 -8.69 4.69
C PRO A 13 -2.82 -9.24 5.05
N LYS A 14 -2.95 -10.57 4.96
CA LYS A 14 -4.22 -11.30 5.08
C LYS A 14 -4.88 -11.12 6.45
N GLN A 15 -6.20 -10.92 6.42
CA GLN A 15 -7.09 -10.78 7.55
C GLN A 15 -7.17 -12.07 8.39
N HIS A 16 -7.09 -11.95 9.72
CA HIS A 16 -7.60 -12.97 10.63
C HIS A 16 -8.64 -12.35 11.58
N SER A 17 -9.75 -13.07 11.76
CA SER A 17 -10.92 -12.68 12.56
C SER A 17 -10.66 -12.86 14.06
N LEU A 18 -10.79 -11.80 14.86
CA LEU A 18 -10.80 -11.88 16.31
C LEU A 18 -12.22 -12.19 16.82
N GLN A 19 -12.41 -13.39 17.39
CA GLN A 19 -13.57 -13.70 18.22
C GLN A 19 -13.29 -13.25 19.66
N SER A 20 -14.17 -12.42 20.21
CA SER A 20 -14.11 -11.92 21.59
C SER A 20 -14.72 -12.92 22.57
N GLN A 21 -13.93 -13.42 23.52
CA GLN A 21 -14.44 -14.03 24.76
C GLN A 21 -13.80 -13.34 25.97
N SER A 22 -14.63 -13.14 26.99
CA SER A 22 -14.42 -12.35 28.19
C SER A 22 -13.25 -12.85 29.05
N ILE A 23 -12.27 -12.00 29.31
CA ILE A 23 -11.28 -12.21 30.39
C ILE A 23 -11.81 -11.50 31.65
N GLN A 24 -12.35 -12.26 32.59
CA GLN A 24 -12.58 -11.82 33.96
C GLN A 24 -11.43 -12.28 34.86
N ASN A 25 -10.93 -11.36 35.70
CA ASN A 25 -10.15 -11.55 36.94
C ASN A 25 -8.79 -12.29 36.88
N SER A 26 -7.70 -11.50 36.81
CA SER A 26 -6.43 -11.63 37.59
C SER A 26 -5.37 -10.75 36.90
N GLY A 27 -5.02 -9.58 37.43
CA GLY A 27 -3.93 -9.46 38.41
C GLY A 27 -2.60 -9.30 37.67
N PHE A 28 -1.97 -8.13 37.76
CA PHE A 28 -0.62 -7.89 37.25
C PHE A 28 0.35 -8.95 37.81
N GLU A 29 0.72 -9.95 37.01
CA GLU A 29 1.60 -11.02 37.46
C GLU A 29 3.06 -10.67 37.14
N LEU A 30 3.93 -10.77 38.14
CA LEU A 30 5.36 -10.54 37.99
C LEU A 30 6.05 -11.88 37.73
N ILE A 31 6.60 -12.05 36.53
CA ILE A 31 7.47 -13.17 36.18
C ILE A 31 8.91 -12.72 36.43
N LYS A 32 9.65 -13.42 37.30
CA LYS A 32 11.02 -13.07 37.66
C LYS A 32 12.05 -13.88 36.89
N ASP A 33 13.26 -13.34 36.78
CA ASP A 33 14.45 -14.04 36.27
C ASP A 33 14.27 -14.65 34.87
N CYS A 34 13.60 -13.93 33.97
CA CYS A 34 13.31 -14.37 32.61
C CYS A 34 14.54 -14.22 31.72
N THR A 35 15.09 -15.35 31.26
CA THR A 35 16.19 -15.40 30.28
C THR A 35 15.70 -15.41 28.84
N ASN A 36 14.47 -15.89 28.60
CA ASN A 36 13.81 -15.88 27.29
C ASN A 36 12.36 -15.43 27.46
N VAL A 37 12.08 -14.19 27.05
CA VAL A 37 10.77 -13.55 27.20
C VAL A 37 9.66 -14.31 26.48
N SER A 38 9.90 -14.70 25.22
CA SER A 38 8.93 -15.44 24.41
C SER A 38 8.53 -16.77 25.06
N LYS A 39 9.52 -17.53 25.54
CA LYS A 39 9.29 -18.79 26.26
C LYS A 39 8.55 -18.57 27.58
N ALA A 40 8.96 -17.59 28.38
CA ALA A 40 8.32 -17.26 29.65
C ALA A 40 6.84 -16.86 29.48
N LEU A 41 6.53 -16.07 28.45
CA LEU A 41 5.14 -15.69 28.14
C LEU A 41 4.33 -16.86 27.59
N ALA A 42 4.93 -17.75 26.79
CA ALA A 42 4.26 -18.96 26.33
C ALA A 42 3.89 -19.89 27.50
N GLU A 43 4.81 -20.07 28.45
CA GLU A 43 4.56 -20.83 29.69
C GLU A 43 3.49 -20.16 30.57
N PHE A 44 3.51 -18.83 30.66
CA PHE A 44 2.45 -18.06 31.34
C PHE A 44 1.08 -18.26 30.69
N CYS A 45 0.98 -18.20 29.36
CA CYS A 45 -0.26 -18.46 28.64
C CYS A 45 -0.74 -19.91 28.83
N ALA A 46 0.18 -20.87 28.80
CA ALA A 46 -0.15 -22.29 29.00
C ALA A 46 -0.72 -22.57 30.40
N LYS A 47 -0.27 -21.83 31.42
CA LYS A 47 -0.77 -21.94 32.81
C LYS A 47 -2.12 -21.27 33.02
N ASN A 48 -2.48 -20.29 32.19
CA ASN A 48 -3.66 -19.46 32.34
C ASN A 48 -4.66 -19.70 31.19
N GLN A 49 -5.70 -20.50 31.45
CA GLN A 49 -6.64 -21.07 30.45
C GLN A 49 -7.39 -20.04 29.56
N HIS A 50 -7.24 -18.73 29.80
CA HIS A 50 -7.88 -17.65 29.06
C HIS A 50 -6.93 -16.57 28.54
N THR A 51 -5.61 -16.78 28.60
CA THR A 51 -4.63 -15.83 28.06
C THR A 51 -3.91 -16.40 26.84
N THR A 52 -3.74 -15.55 25.83
CA THR A 52 -2.94 -15.84 24.64
C THR A 52 -1.95 -14.69 24.44
N LEU A 53 -0.86 -14.93 23.70
CA LEU A 53 0.11 -13.88 23.33
C LEU A 53 -0.53 -12.70 22.56
N GLN A 54 -1.71 -12.91 21.99
CA GLN A 54 -2.48 -11.87 21.29
C GLN A 54 -3.27 -10.98 22.25
N ASN A 55 -3.59 -11.48 23.45
CA ASN A 55 -4.50 -10.83 24.40
C ASN A 55 -3.79 -10.29 25.65
N ILE A 56 -2.45 -10.36 25.70
CA ILE A 56 -1.63 -9.87 26.81
C ILE A 56 -0.55 -8.91 26.30
N ASP A 57 -0.19 -7.96 27.15
CA ASP A 57 0.98 -7.11 27.04
C ASP A 57 1.86 -7.29 28.29
N PHE A 58 3.09 -6.79 28.21
CA PHE A 58 4.00 -6.82 29.34
C PHE A 58 4.89 -5.58 29.35
N ARG A 59 5.47 -5.31 30.52
CA ARG A 59 6.52 -4.30 30.71
C ARG A 59 7.71 -4.95 31.38
N LEU A 60 8.90 -4.59 30.91
CA LEU A 60 10.16 -5.06 31.48
C LEU A 60 10.42 -4.38 32.83
N GLN A 61 10.96 -5.13 33.77
CA GLN A 61 11.44 -4.69 35.08
C GLN A 61 12.81 -5.31 35.35
N ASN A 62 13.64 -4.66 36.17
CA ASN A 62 14.90 -5.20 36.68
C ASN A 62 15.77 -5.95 35.64
N LEU A 63 16.16 -5.24 34.57
CA LEU A 63 17.05 -5.76 33.53
C LEU A 63 18.47 -5.96 34.10
N ARG A 64 18.98 -7.18 34.00
CA ARG A 64 20.29 -7.62 34.49
C ARG A 64 21.04 -8.35 33.38
N PHE A 65 22.36 -8.28 33.42
CA PHE A 65 23.23 -8.90 32.41
C PHE A 65 24.24 -9.82 33.07
N PHE A 66 24.46 -10.98 32.48
CA PHE A 66 25.37 -11.99 33.00
C PHE A 66 26.40 -12.37 31.95
N LEU A 67 27.65 -12.47 32.38
CA LEU A 67 28.77 -12.97 31.60
C LEU A 67 29.06 -14.42 32.01
N SER A 68 29.26 -15.31 31.05
CA SER A 68 29.74 -16.68 31.31
C SER A 68 30.84 -17.07 30.34
N GLU A 69 31.80 -17.84 30.81
CA GLU A 69 32.86 -18.40 29.96
C GLU A 69 32.25 -19.36 28.94
N GLU A 70 32.63 -19.23 27.66
CA GLU A 70 32.20 -20.17 26.63
C GLU A 70 33.11 -21.40 26.62
N ASN A 71 32.53 -22.60 26.60
CA ASN A 71 33.29 -23.85 26.63
C ASN A 71 34.15 -23.97 25.35
N PRO A 72 35.50 -24.15 25.44
CA PRO A 72 36.43 -24.08 24.31
C PRO A 72 36.23 -25.11 23.17
N ALA A 73 35.26 -26.00 23.28
CA ALA A 73 34.96 -27.01 22.25
C ALA A 73 34.29 -26.45 20.97
N ARG A 74 33.98 -25.15 20.90
CA ARG A 74 33.36 -24.48 19.75
C ARG A 74 34.32 -23.62 18.90
N GLU A 75 35.63 -23.68 19.12
CA GLU A 75 36.57 -22.98 18.23
C GLU A 75 36.50 -23.52 16.79
N PRO A 76 36.15 -22.70 15.79
CA PRO A 76 36.47 -23.02 14.41
C PRO A 76 37.98 -22.87 14.23
N LYS A 77 38.66 -23.92 13.74
CA LYS A 77 40.08 -23.84 13.37
C LYS A 77 40.30 -22.65 12.42
N PRO A 78 41.19 -21.70 12.74
CA PRO A 78 41.44 -20.58 11.86
C PRO A 78 42.05 -21.05 10.54
N PRO A 79 41.74 -20.42 9.39
CA PRO A 79 42.44 -20.69 8.15
C PRO A 79 43.93 -20.33 8.31
N LEU A 80 44.81 -21.23 7.83
CA LEU A 80 46.27 -21.05 7.87
C LEU A 80 46.69 -19.86 7.00
N SER A 81 46.72 -18.66 7.57
CA SER A 81 47.72 -17.61 7.28
C SER A 81 47.33 -16.33 8.02
N ASN A 82 47.94 -16.08 9.18
CA ASN A 82 48.46 -14.77 9.61
C ASN A 82 49.02 -14.87 11.04
N ALA A 83 50.16 -14.21 11.27
CA ALA A 83 50.99 -14.34 12.46
C ALA A 83 50.22 -14.06 13.77
N LEU A 84 50.45 -14.92 14.77
CA LEU A 84 49.85 -14.85 16.10
C LEU A 84 50.18 -13.51 16.78
N LYS A 85 49.19 -12.62 16.91
CA LYS A 85 49.10 -11.73 18.07
C LYS A 85 48.60 -12.55 19.26
N PRO A 86 49.06 -12.30 20.50
CA PRO A 86 48.55 -13.01 21.67
C PRO A 86 47.03 -12.81 21.75
N THR A 87 46.31 -13.92 21.69
CA THR A 87 44.85 -13.95 21.70
C THR A 87 44.35 -13.66 23.12
N PRO A 88 43.46 -12.68 23.32
CA PRO A 88 42.99 -12.32 24.65
C PRO A 88 42.18 -13.48 25.25
N LYS A 89 42.45 -13.83 26.51
CA LYS A 89 41.78 -14.91 27.26
C LYS A 89 40.60 -14.34 28.06
N PHE A 90 39.68 -15.20 28.52
CA PHE A 90 38.59 -14.79 29.44
C PHE A 90 39.10 -14.01 30.67
N ALA A 91 40.31 -14.34 31.14
CA ALA A 91 41.02 -13.60 32.18
C ALA A 91 41.25 -12.12 31.87
N ASP A 92 41.46 -11.74 30.60
CA ASP A 92 41.66 -10.33 30.20
C ASP A 92 40.35 -9.52 30.27
N ILE A 93 39.20 -10.20 30.10
CA ILE A 93 37.88 -9.60 30.30
C ILE A 93 37.61 -9.41 31.79
N LEU A 94 37.95 -10.40 32.62
CA LEU A 94 37.86 -10.29 34.07
C LEU A 94 38.73 -9.16 34.59
N ALA A 95 39.98 -9.05 34.13
CA ALA A 95 40.88 -7.95 34.50
C ALA A 95 40.34 -6.56 34.10
N LEU A 96 39.61 -6.46 32.99
CA LEU A 96 38.92 -5.23 32.58
C LEU A 96 37.76 -4.87 33.54
N LEU A 97 37.08 -5.88 34.09
CA LEU A 97 35.92 -5.75 34.98
C LEU A 97 36.31 -5.58 36.48
N GLU A 98 37.46 -6.11 36.89
CA GLU A 98 38.00 -6.13 38.27
C GLU A 98 38.61 -4.80 38.73
N SER A 99 38.64 -3.76 37.89
CA SER A 99 39.00 -2.39 38.31
C SER A 99 37.90 -1.67 39.12
N SER A 100 36.82 -2.38 39.49
CA SER A 100 35.70 -1.89 40.32
C SER A 100 35.23 -3.01 41.28
N ASP A 101 35.15 -2.70 42.57
CA ASP A 101 35.20 -3.59 43.75
C ASP A 101 34.18 -4.77 43.89
N LYS A 102 34.76 -5.86 44.44
CA LYS A 102 34.34 -6.93 45.40
C LYS A 102 33.39 -8.12 45.08
N ASP A 103 34.00 -9.29 45.33
CA ASP A 103 33.59 -10.58 45.92
C ASP A 103 32.39 -11.36 45.35
N PHE A 104 32.65 -12.61 44.91
CA PHE A 104 31.60 -13.60 44.67
C PHE A 104 32.00 -15.02 45.10
N THR A 105 31.05 -15.72 45.74
CA THR A 105 31.12 -17.13 46.16
C THR A 105 30.29 -18.02 45.23
N SER A 106 30.75 -19.25 44.99
CA SER A 106 30.19 -20.17 44.00
C SER A 106 29.28 -21.26 44.59
N SER A 107 28.25 -21.63 43.84
CA SER A 107 27.66 -22.97 43.86
C SER A 107 27.18 -23.36 42.45
N GLU A 108 27.81 -24.42 41.92
CA GLU A 108 27.46 -25.22 40.72
C GLU A 108 27.70 -24.64 39.30
N GLY A 109 28.75 -25.16 38.67
CA GLY A 109 28.73 -25.67 37.28
C GLY A 109 29.10 -24.72 36.13
N THR A 110 28.72 -23.45 36.18
CA THR A 110 29.12 -22.42 35.19
C THR A 110 29.14 -21.07 35.88
N THR A 111 30.30 -20.43 35.98
CA THR A 111 30.46 -19.11 36.59
C THR A 111 29.71 -18.08 35.76
N LYS A 112 28.53 -17.65 36.24
CA LYS A 112 27.80 -16.49 35.69
C LYS A 112 28.09 -15.28 36.56
N ILE A 113 28.65 -14.23 35.96
CA ILE A 113 29.01 -12.99 36.64
C ILE A 113 27.98 -11.93 36.27
N GLU A 114 27.24 -11.42 37.27
CA GLU A 114 26.33 -10.29 37.06
C GLU A 114 27.14 -9.01 36.83
N LEU A 115 26.78 -8.27 35.77
CA LEU A 115 27.44 -7.01 35.41
C LEU A 115 26.65 -5.83 35.96
N SER A 116 27.34 -4.91 36.64
CA SER A 116 26.80 -3.57 36.89
C SER A 116 26.66 -2.79 35.57
N GLN A 117 25.85 -1.73 35.56
CA GLN A 117 25.66 -0.92 34.35
C GLN A 117 26.99 -0.32 33.85
N ALA A 118 27.86 0.15 34.75
CA ALA A 118 29.17 0.71 34.39
C ALA A 118 30.10 -0.34 33.76
N GLN A 119 30.10 -1.56 34.29
CA GLN A 119 30.85 -2.69 33.74
C GLN A 119 30.34 -3.11 32.37
N LEU A 120 29.02 -3.15 32.18
CA LEU A 120 28.40 -3.43 30.90
C LEU A 120 28.77 -2.38 29.85
N ASP A 121 28.66 -1.09 30.19
CA ASP A 121 29.01 0.01 29.28
C ASP A 121 30.50 -0.02 28.91
N ALA A 122 31.38 -0.34 29.86
CA ALA A 122 32.81 -0.52 29.63
C ALA A 122 33.11 -1.72 28.72
N LEU A 123 32.42 -2.85 28.93
CA LEU A 123 32.56 -4.04 28.10
C LEU A 123 32.10 -3.78 26.67
N ILE A 124 30.92 -3.18 26.47
CA ILE A 124 30.34 -2.84 25.15
C ILE A 124 31.22 -1.85 24.37
N SER A 125 31.95 -0.99 25.08
CA SER A 125 32.88 -0.02 24.49
C SER A 125 34.26 -0.61 24.21
N SER A 126 34.54 -1.80 24.75
CA SER A 126 35.82 -2.50 24.58
C SER A 126 35.88 -3.29 23.28
N PRO A 127 37.06 -3.37 22.61
CA PRO A 127 37.25 -4.25 21.45
C PRO A 127 37.06 -5.74 21.78
N LEU A 128 37.06 -6.10 23.08
CA LEU A 128 36.83 -7.47 23.54
C LEU A 128 35.36 -7.89 23.45
N TYR A 129 34.41 -6.94 23.36
CA TYR A 129 32.98 -7.26 23.28
C TYR A 129 32.69 -8.27 22.17
N ASP A 130 33.22 -8.03 20.98
CA ASP A 130 33.05 -8.89 19.80
C ASP A 130 34.04 -10.06 19.75
N SER A 131 34.35 -10.68 20.89
CA SER A 131 35.15 -11.90 20.95
C SER A 131 34.28 -13.14 21.22
N ALA A 132 34.73 -14.30 20.74
CA ALA A 132 34.02 -15.58 20.88
C ALA A 132 34.32 -16.32 22.20
N TYR A 133 34.95 -15.66 23.17
CA TYR A 133 35.45 -16.32 24.39
C TYR A 133 34.47 -16.35 25.54
N PHE A 134 33.35 -15.64 25.40
CA PHE A 134 32.34 -15.54 26.43
C PHE A 134 30.95 -15.47 25.82
N SER A 135 29.98 -15.86 26.61
CA SER A 135 28.58 -15.61 26.36
C SER A 135 28.11 -14.47 27.25
N ILE A 136 27.31 -13.57 26.68
CA ILE A 136 26.56 -12.57 27.44
C ILE A 136 25.09 -12.94 27.36
N SER A 137 24.39 -12.83 28.48
CA SER A 137 22.96 -13.12 28.55
C SER A 137 22.23 -12.02 29.28
N GLN A 138 20.99 -11.77 28.86
CA GLN A 138 20.08 -10.82 29.48
C GLN A 138 19.05 -11.55 30.31
N VAL A 139 18.79 -11.05 31.51
CA VAL A 139 17.73 -11.51 32.40
C VAL A 139 16.85 -10.32 32.76
N CYS A 140 15.54 -10.49 32.69
CA CYS A 140 14.59 -9.46 33.10
C CYS A 140 13.51 -10.04 34.02
N ASP A 141 12.95 -9.17 34.85
CA ASP A 141 11.64 -9.40 35.41
C ASP A 141 10.60 -8.80 34.45
N MET A 142 9.39 -9.35 34.42
CA MET A 142 8.33 -8.89 33.52
C MET A 142 7.02 -8.80 34.25
N ARG A 143 6.34 -7.68 34.09
CA ARG A 143 4.97 -7.51 34.58
C ARG A 143 4.01 -7.71 33.42
N VAL A 144 3.20 -8.76 33.48
CA VAL A 144 2.20 -9.10 32.46
C VAL A 144 0.84 -8.49 32.81
N PHE A 145 0.13 -7.98 31.81
CA PHE A 145 -1.20 -7.41 31.95
C PHE A 145 -2.05 -7.64 30.69
N PRO A 146 -3.38 -7.51 30.75
CA PRO A 146 -4.23 -7.66 29.58
C PRO A 146 -3.91 -6.62 28.49
N ARG A 147 -3.83 -7.05 27.23
CA ARG A 147 -3.62 -6.15 26.09
C ARG A 147 -4.86 -5.29 25.89
N VAL A 148 -4.64 -3.98 25.86
CA VAL A 148 -5.70 -2.97 25.71
C VAL A 148 -5.82 -2.54 24.25
N LEU A 149 -4.70 -2.43 23.54
CA LEU A 149 -4.60 -1.98 22.15
C LEU A 149 -3.49 -2.76 21.44
N GLU A 150 -3.67 -3.03 20.15
CA GLU A 150 -2.56 -3.50 19.32
C GLU A 150 -1.54 -2.38 19.13
N PRO A 151 -0.23 -2.70 19.12
CA PRO A 151 0.81 -1.73 18.77
C PRO A 151 0.54 -1.15 17.37
N LEU A 152 0.60 0.19 17.27
CA LEU A 152 0.46 0.89 15.99
C LEU A 152 1.80 0.99 15.24
N PHE A 153 2.70 0.04 15.48
CA PHE A 153 3.99 -0.11 14.84
C PHE A 153 4.32 -1.60 14.72
N ALA A 154 5.23 -1.92 13.81
CA ALA A 154 5.80 -3.25 13.65
C ALA A 154 7.34 -3.15 13.63
N LEU A 155 7.99 -4.22 14.12
CA LEU A 155 9.44 -4.37 14.09
C LEU A 155 9.80 -5.54 13.18
N GLU A 156 10.71 -5.31 12.25
CA GLU A 156 11.41 -6.37 11.50
C GLU A 156 12.76 -6.61 12.18
N ILE A 157 12.90 -7.77 12.81
CA ILE A 157 14.07 -8.11 13.64
C ILE A 157 14.91 -9.16 12.89
N ASP A 158 16.12 -8.77 12.50
CA ASP A 158 17.18 -9.65 12.01
C ASP A 158 18.30 -9.75 13.06
N SER A 159 19.21 -10.72 12.91
CA SER A 159 20.36 -10.85 13.82
C SER A 159 21.31 -9.65 13.80
N PHE A 160 21.32 -8.85 12.74
CA PHE A 160 22.27 -7.73 12.58
C PHE A 160 21.61 -6.35 12.48
N LYS A 161 20.28 -6.27 12.35
CA LYS A 161 19.54 -5.00 12.28
C LYS A 161 18.11 -5.16 12.79
N VAL A 162 17.54 -4.06 13.28
CA VAL A 162 16.10 -3.95 13.56
C VAL A 162 15.56 -2.74 12.82
N ASP A 163 14.52 -2.95 12.03
CA ASP A 163 13.79 -1.89 11.35
C ASP A 163 12.41 -1.71 11.99
N ILE A 164 11.90 -0.47 12.04
CA ILE A 164 10.57 -0.11 12.55
C ILE A 164 9.72 0.54 11.46
N CYS A 165 8.45 0.15 11.38
CA CYS A 165 7.44 0.74 10.52
C CYS A 165 6.19 1.13 11.31
N PHE A 166 5.49 2.18 10.89
CA PHE A 166 4.32 2.72 11.60
C PHE A 166 3.03 2.43 10.85
N ASP A 167 1.98 2.03 11.58
CA ASP A 167 0.64 1.83 11.03
C ASP A 167 0.02 3.17 10.59
N GLU A 168 -0.86 3.15 9.58
CA GLU A 168 -1.55 4.36 9.10
C GLU A 168 -2.31 5.13 10.19
N ALA A 169 -2.76 4.45 11.25
CA ALA A 169 -3.45 5.04 12.40
C ALA A 169 -2.52 5.53 13.53
N PHE A 170 -1.20 5.33 13.42
CA PHE A 170 -0.23 5.90 14.37
C PHE A 170 -0.25 7.43 14.32
N CYS A 171 -0.36 8.08 15.48
CA CYS A 171 -0.32 9.53 15.58
C CYS A 171 0.68 9.91 16.65
N ILE A 172 1.55 10.87 16.35
CA ILE A 172 2.45 11.45 17.34
C ILE A 172 1.60 12.35 18.24
N VAL A 173 1.61 12.06 19.53
CA VAL A 173 1.03 12.90 20.56
C VAL A 173 2.18 13.47 21.35
N GLU A 174 2.31 14.79 21.41
CA GLU A 174 3.33 15.50 22.19
C GLU A 174 2.99 15.50 23.70
N ASP A 175 2.64 14.32 24.21
CA ASP A 175 2.44 14.07 25.62
C ASP A 175 3.62 13.22 26.14
N LYS A 176 4.24 13.68 27.21
CA LYS A 176 5.43 13.03 27.77
C LYS A 176 5.12 11.60 28.23
N GLY A 177 3.95 11.38 28.82
CA GLY A 177 3.51 10.05 29.26
C GLY A 177 3.29 9.10 28.09
N PHE A 178 2.70 9.59 26.99
CA PHE A 178 2.55 8.83 25.75
C PHE A 178 3.89 8.39 25.16
N ILE A 179 4.88 9.30 25.10
CA ILE A 179 6.21 8.99 24.53
C ILE A 179 6.94 7.95 25.39
N GLU A 180 6.92 8.11 26.71
CA GLU A 180 7.51 7.14 27.64
C GLU A 180 6.85 5.75 27.51
N ASP A 181 5.52 5.70 27.45
CA ASP A 181 4.78 4.45 27.25
C ASP A 181 5.07 3.82 25.88
N PHE A 182 5.23 4.63 24.82
CA PHE A 182 5.60 4.17 23.49
C PHE A 182 7.01 3.53 23.48
N TYR A 183 7.99 4.17 24.13
CA TYR A 183 9.34 3.61 24.24
C TYR A 183 9.34 2.27 24.98
N GLU A 184 8.59 2.15 26.07
CA GLU A 184 8.45 0.90 26.82
C GLU A 184 7.76 -0.21 26.00
N GLN A 185 6.77 0.14 25.18
CA GLN A 185 6.16 -0.81 24.25
C GLN A 185 7.19 -1.32 23.23
N VAL A 186 7.97 -0.45 22.60
CA VAL A 186 9.00 -0.85 21.63
C VAL A 186 10.04 -1.76 22.28
N LYS A 187 10.56 -1.42 23.47
CA LYS A 187 11.50 -2.26 24.22
C LYS A 187 10.92 -3.63 24.54
N SER A 188 9.64 -3.71 24.87
CA SER A 188 8.97 -4.97 25.15
C SER A 188 8.91 -5.85 23.89
N VAL A 189 8.56 -5.29 22.73
CA VAL A 189 8.58 -6.04 21.45
C VAL A 189 10.00 -6.48 21.06
N LEU A 190 11.02 -5.62 21.27
CA LEU A 190 12.43 -5.98 21.06
C LEU A 190 12.85 -7.17 21.93
N ALA A 191 12.54 -7.13 23.23
CA ALA A 191 12.86 -8.21 24.16
C ALA A 191 12.09 -9.50 23.86
N LEU A 192 10.84 -9.39 23.38
CA LEU A 192 10.06 -10.53 22.88
C LEU A 192 10.77 -11.21 21.70
N GLY A 193 11.36 -10.41 20.80
CA GLY A 193 12.19 -10.88 19.69
C GLY A 193 13.59 -11.36 20.08
N GLY A 194 13.94 -11.36 21.38
CA GLY A 194 15.25 -11.80 21.88
C GLY A 194 16.37 -10.77 21.73
N VAL A 195 16.07 -9.54 21.28
CA VAL A 195 17.08 -8.49 21.13
C VAL A 195 17.63 -8.11 22.50
N MET A 196 18.95 -8.06 22.63
CA MET A 196 19.61 -7.58 23.83
C MET A 196 19.53 -6.05 23.92
N LEU A 197 18.98 -5.56 25.03
CA LEU A 197 18.80 -4.15 25.33
C LEU A 197 20.03 -3.59 26.07
N THR A 198 21.20 -3.76 25.46
CA THR A 198 22.50 -3.46 26.08
C THR A 198 22.71 -1.99 26.42
N CYS A 199 22.12 -1.07 25.64
CA CYS A 199 22.19 0.37 25.87
C CYS A 199 20.78 0.95 25.96
N LYS A 200 20.31 1.21 27.20
CA LYS A 200 18.96 1.75 27.46
C LYS A 200 18.64 3.03 26.69
N ASN A 201 19.66 3.85 26.41
CA ASN A 201 19.48 5.16 25.78
C ASN A 201 19.49 5.12 24.24
N GLU A 202 20.09 4.10 23.60
CA GLU A 202 20.25 4.08 22.14
C GLU A 202 18.90 3.94 21.42
N VAL A 203 18.05 3.03 21.90
CA VAL A 203 16.70 2.83 21.37
C VAL A 203 15.86 4.11 21.48
N GLU A 204 15.87 4.74 22.66
CA GLU A 204 15.10 5.97 22.90
C GLU A 204 15.60 7.14 22.07
N GLN A 205 16.92 7.29 21.92
CA GLN A 205 17.53 8.32 21.07
C GLN A 205 17.13 8.12 19.60
N ASN A 206 17.25 6.90 19.08
CA ASN A 206 16.90 6.61 17.69
C ASN A 206 15.38 6.79 17.45
N LEU A 207 14.52 6.35 18.38
CA LEU A 207 13.09 6.60 18.30
C LEU A 207 12.77 8.10 18.34
N GLY A 208 13.43 8.87 19.21
CA GLY A 208 13.27 10.32 19.29
C GLY A 208 13.57 11.00 17.94
N LEU A 209 14.70 10.64 17.31
CA LEU A 209 15.08 11.16 15.99
C LEU A 209 14.08 10.77 14.89
N ILE A 210 13.56 9.54 14.92
CA ILE A 210 12.53 9.07 13.98
C ILE A 210 11.24 9.87 14.16
N LEU A 211 10.75 10.00 15.39
CA LEU A 211 9.53 10.75 15.71
C LEU A 211 9.65 12.22 15.31
N GLU A 212 10.80 12.86 15.60
CA GLU A 212 11.07 14.23 15.14
C GLU A 212 11.05 14.35 13.61
N SER A 213 11.60 13.35 12.90
CA SER A 213 11.63 13.36 11.44
C SER A 213 10.23 13.26 10.83
N ILE A 214 9.34 12.47 11.46
CA ILE A 214 7.94 12.33 11.07
C ILE A 214 7.14 13.59 11.45
N ALA A 215 7.41 14.20 12.61
CA ALA A 215 6.77 15.46 13.02
C ALA A 215 7.11 16.60 12.04
N LYS A 216 8.37 16.68 11.59
CA LYS A 216 8.81 17.67 10.57
C LYS A 216 8.26 17.37 9.18
N ASN A 217 8.09 16.09 8.82
CA ASN A 217 7.52 15.67 7.54
C ASN A 217 6.62 14.44 7.71
N PRO A 218 5.29 14.63 7.85
CA PRO A 218 4.34 13.54 8.05
C PRO A 218 4.33 12.47 6.94
N ALA A 219 4.79 12.79 5.72
CA ALA A 219 4.87 11.82 4.64
C ALA A 219 5.90 10.70 4.90
N LYS A 220 6.95 11.00 5.68
CA LYS A 220 8.00 10.02 6.05
C LYS A 220 7.49 8.86 6.88
N LYS A 221 6.31 8.98 7.49
CA LYS A 221 5.68 7.90 8.26
C LYS A 221 5.57 6.58 7.47
N LYS A 222 5.50 6.65 6.13
CA LYS A 222 5.43 5.48 5.24
C LYS A 222 6.79 4.83 4.97
N GLU A 223 7.88 5.43 5.42
CA GLU A 223 9.23 4.89 5.29
C GLU A 223 9.47 3.79 6.35
N ILE A 224 10.45 2.93 6.06
CA ILE A 224 10.98 1.97 7.02
C ILE A 224 12.21 2.61 7.66
N PHE A 225 12.25 2.68 8.98
CA PHE A 225 13.35 3.31 9.71
C PHE A 225 14.23 2.25 10.37
N CYS A 226 15.54 2.36 10.18
CA CYS A 226 16.47 1.53 10.93
C CYS A 226 16.54 2.01 12.38
N LEU A 227 16.12 1.14 13.31
CA LEU A 227 16.11 1.41 14.74
C LEU A 227 17.43 0.98 15.42
N LEU A 228 17.97 -0.19 15.08
CA LEU A 228 19.23 -0.72 15.62
C LEU A 228 20.05 -1.44 14.55
N LYS A 229 21.38 -1.45 14.72
CA LYS A 229 22.32 -2.28 13.94
C LYS A 229 23.40 -2.86 14.84
N ALA A 230 23.82 -4.08 14.54
CA ALA A 230 24.99 -4.67 15.17
C ALA A 230 26.23 -3.82 14.88
N LYS A 231 27.09 -3.63 15.89
CA LYS A 231 28.26 -2.75 15.78
C LYS A 231 29.31 -3.28 14.81
N LYS A 232 29.55 -4.61 14.84
CA LYS A 232 30.62 -5.25 14.07
C LYS A 232 30.14 -6.41 13.21
N TYR A 233 29.18 -7.20 13.69
CA TYR A 233 28.66 -8.31 12.92
C TYR A 233 27.96 -7.83 11.65
N VAL A 234 28.42 -8.35 10.52
CA VAL A 234 27.79 -8.13 9.21
C VAL A 234 27.64 -9.49 8.55
N PRO A 235 26.43 -9.95 8.22
CA PRO A 235 26.27 -11.23 7.56
C PRO A 235 26.84 -11.19 6.14
N SER A 236 27.36 -12.34 5.69
CA SER A 236 27.75 -12.53 4.29
C SER A 236 26.52 -12.39 3.40
N LYS A 237 26.61 -11.62 2.32
CA LYS A 237 25.55 -11.56 1.29
C LYS A 237 26.00 -12.30 0.06
N GLN A 238 25.20 -13.28 -0.35
CA GLN A 238 25.40 -13.94 -1.64
C GLN A 238 25.23 -12.94 -2.77
N ALA A 239 25.89 -13.25 -3.88
CA ALA A 239 25.81 -12.42 -5.05
C ALA A 239 24.39 -12.42 -5.63
N ARG A 240 23.93 -11.26 -6.08
CA ARG A 240 22.54 -11.06 -6.52
C ARG A 240 22.52 -10.58 -7.96
N PHE A 241 21.80 -11.31 -8.80
CA PHE A 241 21.54 -10.86 -10.16
C PHE A 241 20.22 -10.09 -10.22
N ARG A 242 20.23 -8.98 -10.95
CA ARG A 242 19.10 -8.08 -11.16
C ARG A 242 18.90 -7.87 -12.65
N PHE A 243 17.72 -8.19 -13.18
CA PHE A 243 17.37 -7.92 -14.57
C PHE A 243 16.43 -6.72 -14.64
N VAL A 244 17.01 -5.55 -14.93
CA VAL A 244 16.34 -4.26 -14.72
C VAL A 244 15.06 -4.12 -15.56
N PRO A 245 15.05 -4.42 -16.88
CA PRO A 245 13.86 -4.20 -17.71
C PRO A 245 12.64 -5.02 -17.28
N GLN A 246 12.85 -6.24 -16.80
CA GLN A 246 11.75 -7.06 -16.29
C GLN A 246 11.25 -6.53 -14.96
N GLU A 247 12.16 -6.27 -14.01
CA GLU A 247 11.77 -5.80 -12.68
C GLU A 247 11.05 -4.45 -12.72
N THR A 248 11.51 -3.52 -13.56
CA THR A 248 10.86 -2.21 -13.72
C THR A 248 9.47 -2.32 -14.32
N TRP A 249 9.30 -3.20 -15.33
CA TRP A 249 7.99 -3.44 -15.92
C TRP A 249 7.04 -4.14 -14.93
N GLU A 250 7.53 -5.16 -14.22
CA GLU A 250 6.72 -5.95 -13.29
C GLU A 250 6.27 -5.14 -12.05
N ALA A 251 7.11 -4.22 -11.57
CA ALA A 251 6.74 -3.31 -10.49
C ALA A 251 5.50 -2.44 -10.82
N SER A 252 5.27 -2.15 -12.11
CA SER A 252 4.16 -1.31 -12.56
C SER A 252 2.95 -2.08 -13.10
N ASN A 253 3.15 -3.32 -13.58
CA ASN A 253 2.12 -4.06 -14.33
C ASN A 253 1.83 -5.46 -13.76
N GLY A 254 2.51 -5.89 -12.69
CA GLY A 254 2.45 -7.24 -12.16
C GLY A 254 3.33 -8.21 -12.96
N LYS A 255 3.14 -9.52 -12.78
CA LYS A 255 4.01 -10.54 -13.39
C LYS A 255 3.95 -10.49 -14.93
N ALA A 256 5.11 -10.51 -15.58
CA ALA A 256 5.19 -10.50 -17.03
C ALA A 256 4.63 -11.79 -17.66
N PRO A 257 3.99 -11.70 -18.85
CA PRO A 257 3.59 -12.88 -19.59
C PRO A 257 4.80 -13.75 -19.97
N GLN A 258 4.57 -15.04 -20.12
CA GLN A 258 5.63 -15.98 -20.47
C GLN A 258 6.27 -15.60 -21.82
N ASN A 259 7.58 -15.78 -21.92
CA ASN A 259 8.40 -15.50 -23.12
C ASN A 259 8.43 -14.03 -23.56
N ALA A 260 7.96 -13.10 -22.74
CA ALA A 260 8.04 -11.67 -23.01
C ALA A 260 9.48 -11.21 -23.26
N VAL A 261 9.61 -10.19 -24.10
CA VAL A 261 10.86 -9.49 -24.34
C VAL A 261 10.69 -8.03 -23.93
N PHE A 262 11.73 -7.47 -23.34
CA PHE A 262 11.68 -6.14 -22.73
C PHE A 262 12.48 -5.15 -23.55
N GLY A 263 11.90 -3.99 -23.85
CA GLY A 263 12.56 -2.97 -24.65
C GLY A 263 13.68 -2.27 -23.89
N VAL A 264 14.81 -2.03 -24.56
CA VAL A 264 16.00 -1.36 -24.02
C VAL A 264 16.56 -0.38 -25.05
N ARG A 265 17.08 0.76 -24.59
CA ARG A 265 17.77 1.75 -25.42
C ARG A 265 19.27 1.51 -25.47
N GLU A 266 19.91 2.02 -26.51
CA GLU A 266 21.37 2.11 -26.54
C GLU A 266 21.90 2.93 -25.34
N GLY A 267 22.90 2.39 -24.66
CA GLY A 267 23.48 2.95 -23.43
C GLY A 267 22.71 2.63 -22.15
N GLU A 268 21.57 1.93 -22.20
CA GLU A 268 20.77 1.60 -21.03
C GLU A 268 21.42 0.46 -20.21
N GLN A 269 21.43 0.60 -18.87
CA GLN A 269 21.87 -0.46 -17.96
C GLN A 269 20.78 -1.52 -17.81
N ILE A 270 21.03 -2.71 -18.36
CA ILE A 270 20.02 -3.78 -18.49
C ILE A 270 20.10 -4.82 -17.37
N ALA A 271 21.26 -4.96 -16.72
CA ALA A 271 21.38 -5.87 -15.61
C ALA A 271 22.54 -5.51 -14.66
N PHE A 272 22.40 -5.95 -13.42
CA PHE A 272 23.45 -5.85 -12.40
C PHE A 272 23.70 -7.23 -11.80
N LEU A 273 24.96 -7.64 -11.79
CA LEU A 273 25.41 -8.78 -11.01
C LEU A 273 26.19 -8.24 -9.82
N TYR A 274 25.50 -8.04 -8.69
CA TYR A 274 26.12 -7.57 -7.46
C TYR A 274 27.06 -8.64 -6.93
N LYS A 275 28.31 -8.26 -6.70
CA LYS A 275 29.34 -9.12 -6.13
C LYS A 275 28.93 -9.52 -4.70
N PRO A 276 29.34 -10.72 -4.26
CA PRO A 276 29.02 -11.15 -2.91
C PRO A 276 29.79 -10.30 -1.90
N ILE A 277 29.15 -9.99 -0.78
CA ILE A 277 29.78 -9.22 0.31
C ILE A 277 30.28 -10.22 1.34
N LEU A 278 31.60 -10.21 1.56
CA LEU A 278 32.21 -10.89 2.69
C LEU A 278 31.69 -10.28 3.98
N GLY A 279 31.05 -11.09 4.81
CA GLY A 279 30.60 -10.64 6.12
C GLY A 279 31.77 -10.45 7.08
N ASN A 280 31.48 -9.84 8.23
CA ASN A 280 32.41 -9.69 9.34
C ASN A 280 31.88 -10.45 10.56
N ALA A 281 32.75 -11.20 11.24
CA ALA A 281 32.41 -11.86 12.48
C ALA A 281 32.31 -10.85 13.64
N GLY A 282 31.39 -11.10 14.57
CA GLY A 282 31.16 -10.24 15.73
C GLY A 282 29.90 -10.66 16.49
N ARG A 283 29.52 -9.89 17.51
CA ARG A 283 28.25 -10.14 18.21
C ARG A 283 27.07 -9.58 17.42
N ASN A 284 26.05 -10.42 17.30
CA ASN A 284 24.77 -10.08 16.73
C ASN A 284 23.92 -9.29 17.77
N LEU A 285 22.72 -8.84 17.38
CA LEU A 285 21.78 -8.10 18.23
C LEU A 285 21.14 -8.95 19.34
N PHE A 286 21.33 -10.27 19.30
CA PHE A 286 20.90 -11.21 20.34
C PHE A 286 22.02 -11.49 21.37
N GLY A 287 23.21 -10.92 21.18
CA GLY A 287 24.37 -11.13 22.05
C GLY A 287 25.24 -12.31 21.70
N GLU A 288 24.89 -13.07 20.66
CA GLU A 288 25.60 -14.26 20.23
C GLU A 288 26.74 -13.88 19.29
N TYR A 289 27.90 -14.52 19.43
CA TYR A 289 29.00 -14.36 18.49
C TYR A 289 28.72 -15.20 17.24
N GLU A 290 28.64 -14.54 16.08
CA GLU A 290 28.40 -15.19 14.79
C GLU A 290 29.58 -14.99 13.83
N THR A 291 29.91 -16.04 13.09
CA THR A 291 30.81 -16.00 11.94
C THR A 291 29.99 -15.98 10.64
N PRO A 292 30.33 -15.15 9.65
CA PRO A 292 29.63 -15.10 8.38
C PRO A 292 29.69 -16.43 7.63
N ASN A 293 28.63 -16.74 6.90
CA ASN A 293 28.59 -17.94 6.06
C ASN A 293 29.58 -17.84 4.88
N SER A 294 29.99 -19.00 4.37
CA SER A 294 30.81 -19.08 3.17
C SER A 294 30.05 -18.59 1.94
N ILE A 295 30.75 -17.86 1.07
CA ILE A 295 30.23 -17.40 -0.22
C ILE A 295 30.44 -18.49 -1.27
N GLU A 296 29.43 -18.78 -2.08
CA GLU A 296 29.55 -19.72 -3.20
C GLU A 296 30.17 -19.04 -4.42
N ALA A 297 30.95 -19.80 -5.21
CA ALA A 297 31.52 -19.31 -6.46
C ALA A 297 30.41 -19.07 -7.50
N GLN A 298 30.32 -17.84 -8.00
CA GLN A 298 29.23 -17.44 -8.88
C GLN A 298 29.49 -17.76 -10.35
N LYS A 299 28.47 -18.28 -11.04
CA LYS A 299 28.51 -18.49 -12.49
C LYS A 299 28.25 -17.18 -13.21
N LEU A 300 29.22 -16.71 -14.00
CA LEU A 300 29.07 -15.53 -14.85
C LEU A 300 28.02 -15.77 -15.93
N ILE A 301 27.22 -14.75 -16.22
CA ILE A 301 26.28 -14.77 -17.34
C ILE A 301 27.06 -14.49 -18.62
N THR A 302 26.96 -15.42 -19.59
CA THR A 302 27.60 -15.29 -20.89
C THR A 302 26.93 -14.19 -21.70
N THR A 303 27.73 -13.26 -22.23
CA THR A 303 27.26 -12.16 -23.08
C THR A 303 27.74 -12.33 -24.51
N ARG A 304 26.89 -11.97 -25.48
CA ARG A 304 27.33 -11.71 -26.85
C ARG A 304 27.76 -10.25 -26.95
N GLN A 305 29.05 -10.01 -27.11
CA GLN A 305 29.66 -8.66 -27.12
C GLN A 305 29.15 -7.72 -28.22
N GLU A 306 28.40 -8.24 -29.21
CA GLU A 306 27.82 -7.42 -30.30
C GLU A 306 26.69 -6.50 -29.82
N TYR A 307 25.88 -6.95 -28.84
CA TYR A 307 24.66 -6.23 -28.41
C TYR A 307 24.73 -5.70 -26.99
N ILE A 308 25.64 -6.23 -26.17
CA ILE A 308 25.72 -5.97 -24.74
C ILE A 308 27.19 -5.78 -24.36
N ASP A 309 27.47 -4.70 -23.67
CA ASP A 309 28.73 -4.47 -22.97
C ASP A 309 28.62 -4.86 -21.50
N SER A 310 29.75 -5.21 -20.91
CA SER A 310 29.87 -5.47 -19.49
C SER A 310 31.05 -4.67 -18.93
N SER A 311 30.84 -3.93 -17.84
CA SER A 311 31.90 -3.28 -17.08
C SER A 311 31.95 -3.88 -15.67
N ASP A 312 33.17 -4.17 -15.20
CA ASP A 312 33.38 -4.68 -13.86
C ASP A 312 33.74 -3.56 -12.90
N THR A 313 33.00 -3.41 -11.81
CA THR A 313 33.22 -2.41 -10.75
C THR A 313 33.57 -3.10 -9.43
N ALA A 314 33.91 -2.35 -8.39
CA ALA A 314 34.17 -2.93 -7.07
C ALA A 314 32.94 -3.68 -6.50
N GLU A 315 31.73 -3.20 -6.80
CA GLU A 315 30.48 -3.69 -6.19
C GLU A 315 29.67 -4.63 -7.09
N ALA A 316 29.79 -4.49 -8.41
CA ALA A 316 28.97 -5.25 -9.36
C ALA A 316 29.59 -5.33 -10.76
N ILE A 317 29.18 -6.33 -11.53
CA ILE A 317 29.31 -6.32 -12.99
C ILE A 317 28.04 -5.67 -13.55
N ILE A 318 28.21 -4.60 -14.31
CA ILE A 318 27.12 -3.82 -14.91
C ILE A 318 27.04 -4.19 -16.39
N TYR A 319 25.84 -4.58 -16.83
CA TYR A 319 25.57 -4.88 -18.24
C TYR A 319 24.83 -3.70 -18.88
N THR A 320 25.29 -3.27 -20.05
CA THR A 320 24.76 -2.11 -20.78
C THR A 320 24.42 -2.50 -22.22
N ALA A 321 23.26 -2.08 -22.71
CA ALA A 321 22.86 -2.32 -24.09
C ALA A 321 23.67 -1.45 -25.08
N LYS A 322 24.21 -2.05 -26.13
CA LYS A 322 24.92 -1.35 -27.23
C LYS A 322 24.02 -0.94 -28.39
N LYS A 323 22.82 -1.52 -28.47
CA LYS A 323 21.84 -1.25 -29.52
C LYS A 323 20.45 -1.17 -28.90
N GLU A 324 19.59 -0.35 -29.48
CA GLU A 324 18.17 -0.34 -29.15
C GLU A 324 17.46 -1.59 -29.70
N GLY A 325 16.59 -2.19 -28.90
CA GLY A 325 15.85 -3.38 -29.28
C GLY A 325 15.17 -4.03 -28.08
N PHE A 326 14.90 -5.33 -28.18
CA PHE A 326 14.28 -6.08 -27.09
C PHE A 326 15.22 -7.15 -26.56
N ILE A 327 15.14 -7.42 -25.26
CA ILE A 327 16.00 -8.40 -24.59
C ILE A 327 15.20 -9.31 -23.67
N ARG A 328 15.62 -10.56 -23.56
CA ARG A 328 15.19 -11.48 -22.51
C ARG A 328 16.36 -12.33 -22.01
N ILE A 329 16.17 -12.94 -20.85
CA ILE A 329 17.07 -13.96 -20.35
C ILE A 329 16.47 -15.33 -20.67
N GLU A 330 17.26 -16.19 -21.29
CA GLU A 330 16.86 -17.55 -21.62
C GLU A 330 18.04 -18.48 -21.37
N ASN A 331 17.84 -19.55 -20.58
CA ASN A 331 18.87 -20.51 -20.20
C ASN A 331 20.13 -19.88 -19.57
N GLY A 332 19.97 -18.75 -18.85
CA GLY A 332 21.08 -18.06 -18.20
C GLY A 332 21.92 -17.19 -19.14
N GLU A 333 21.46 -16.92 -20.36
CA GLU A 333 22.11 -16.05 -21.33
C GLU A 333 21.17 -14.92 -21.77
N PHE A 334 21.74 -13.78 -22.15
CA PHE A 334 20.98 -12.72 -22.79
C PHE A 334 20.68 -13.06 -24.25
N LYS A 335 19.41 -12.97 -24.63
CA LYS A 335 18.97 -12.99 -26.03
C LYS A 335 18.42 -11.65 -26.43
N PHE A 336 19.04 -11.06 -27.45
CA PHE A 336 18.66 -9.79 -28.04
C PHE A 336 17.81 -10.01 -29.30
N PHE A 337 16.78 -9.22 -29.47
CA PHE A 337 15.85 -9.21 -30.60
C PHE A 337 15.87 -7.80 -31.19
N GLN A 338 16.11 -7.71 -32.48
CA GLN A 338 16.04 -6.44 -33.20
C GLN A 338 14.60 -5.94 -33.31
N ILE A 339 14.46 -4.65 -33.54
CA ILE A 339 13.16 -4.00 -33.73
C ILE A 339 12.49 -4.57 -35.00
N PRO A 340 11.29 -5.15 -34.91
CA PRO A 340 10.62 -5.71 -36.08
C PRO A 340 10.08 -4.61 -37.00
N SER A 341 10.17 -4.83 -38.31
CA SER A 341 9.66 -3.91 -39.35
C SER A 341 8.52 -4.50 -40.21
N GLY A 342 8.31 -5.82 -40.13
CA GLY A 342 7.25 -6.55 -40.83
C GLY A 342 6.05 -6.87 -39.93
N ALA A 343 5.00 -7.46 -40.53
CA ALA A 343 3.77 -7.82 -39.82
C ALA A 343 4.05 -8.68 -38.57
N LEU A 344 3.41 -8.31 -37.45
CA LEU A 344 3.58 -8.99 -36.17
C LEU A 344 2.57 -10.12 -36.03
N ASN A 345 2.97 -11.27 -35.50
CA ASN A 345 2.07 -12.38 -35.22
C ASN A 345 2.53 -13.17 -33.99
N THR A 346 1.62 -13.86 -33.32
CA THR A 346 1.92 -14.59 -32.08
C THR A 346 2.83 -15.82 -32.27
N ARG A 347 2.98 -16.34 -33.50
CA ARG A 347 3.88 -17.46 -33.79
C ARG A 347 5.35 -17.03 -33.76
N ASN A 348 5.62 -15.80 -34.21
CA ASN A 348 6.98 -15.33 -34.51
C ASN A 348 7.38 -14.16 -33.59
N THR A 349 6.41 -13.46 -33.02
CA THR A 349 6.60 -12.24 -32.23
C THR A 349 6.20 -12.53 -30.79
N PRO A 350 7.16 -12.62 -29.85
CA PRO A 350 6.85 -12.68 -28.43
C PRO A 350 6.16 -11.37 -27.98
N PRO A 351 5.51 -11.36 -26.81
CA PRO A 351 5.00 -10.11 -26.23
C PRO A 351 6.11 -9.06 -26.13
N LEU A 352 5.89 -7.91 -26.77
CA LEU A 352 6.86 -6.81 -26.83
C LEU A 352 6.57 -5.82 -25.72
N LEU A 353 7.40 -5.77 -24.68
CA LEU A 353 7.16 -4.96 -23.47
C LEU A 353 8.23 -3.87 -23.33
N ALA A 354 8.11 -2.79 -24.11
CA ALA A 354 9.11 -1.72 -24.15
C ALA A 354 8.76 -0.50 -23.28
N GLY A 355 7.84 -0.59 -22.33
CA GLY A 355 7.59 0.50 -21.37
C GLY A 355 7.21 1.88 -21.97
N GLY A 356 6.96 1.96 -23.29
CA GLY A 356 6.65 3.22 -23.97
C GLY A 356 7.82 3.96 -24.61
N HIS A 357 9.00 3.35 -24.83
CA HIS A 357 10.17 4.08 -25.35
C HIS A 357 10.73 3.66 -26.71
N ILE A 358 10.31 2.53 -27.27
CA ILE A 358 10.75 2.05 -28.59
C ILE A 358 9.72 2.43 -29.65
N ASP A 359 10.15 2.91 -30.82
CA ASP A 359 9.26 3.23 -31.93
C ASP A 359 9.19 2.07 -32.94
N LEU A 360 7.96 1.71 -33.34
CA LEU A 360 7.67 0.70 -34.35
C LEU A 360 6.96 1.31 -35.55
N GLU A 361 7.52 1.07 -36.74
CA GLU A 361 6.84 1.27 -38.01
C GLU A 361 6.66 -0.08 -38.70
N ILE A 362 5.42 -0.56 -38.71
CA ILE A 362 5.05 -1.85 -39.29
C ILE A 362 4.46 -1.62 -40.67
N SER A 363 5.20 -2.05 -41.69
CA SER A 363 4.81 -1.91 -43.08
C SER A 363 4.13 -3.20 -43.59
N CYS A 364 3.01 -3.03 -44.29
CA CYS A 364 2.30 -4.09 -45.00
C CYS A 364 2.02 -3.66 -46.44
N TYR A 365 1.94 -4.65 -47.33
CA TYR A 365 1.76 -4.42 -48.75
C TYR A 365 0.35 -3.86 -49.02
N ASP A 366 -0.67 -4.47 -48.41
CA ASP A 366 -2.06 -4.02 -48.45
C ASP A 366 -2.52 -3.44 -47.10
N ILE A 367 -3.44 -2.47 -47.15
CA ILE A 367 -4.12 -1.88 -45.99
C ILE A 367 -5.15 -2.85 -45.41
N ALA A 368 -5.69 -3.76 -46.24
CA ALA A 368 -6.64 -4.77 -45.80
C ALA A 368 -6.00 -5.91 -45.01
N GLU A 369 -4.68 -6.12 -45.17
CA GLU A 369 -3.94 -7.16 -44.43
C GLU A 369 -3.71 -6.77 -42.98
N ASP A 370 -3.69 -7.77 -42.10
CA ASP A 370 -3.37 -7.58 -40.69
C ASP A 370 -1.87 -7.29 -40.52
N ALA A 371 -1.55 -6.06 -40.12
CA ALA A 371 -0.21 -5.68 -39.75
C ALA A 371 0.14 -6.13 -38.32
N ILE A 372 -0.87 -6.16 -37.46
CA ILE A 372 -0.78 -6.67 -36.10
C ILE A 372 -1.77 -7.84 -36.01
N GLY A 373 -1.23 -9.05 -36.07
CA GLY A 373 -1.98 -10.29 -36.07
C GLY A 373 -2.66 -10.60 -34.73
N ALA A 374 -3.53 -11.61 -34.75
CA ALA A 374 -4.40 -11.94 -33.63
C ALA A 374 -3.61 -12.30 -32.36
N GLY A 375 -4.05 -11.75 -31.23
CA GLY A 375 -3.48 -12.03 -29.91
C GLY A 375 -2.13 -11.36 -29.62
N VAL A 376 -1.59 -10.53 -30.53
CA VAL A 376 -0.33 -9.82 -30.29
C VAL A 376 -0.48 -8.82 -29.15
N TRP A 377 0.50 -8.84 -28.23
CA TRP A 377 0.66 -7.86 -27.16
C TRP A 377 1.89 -7.00 -27.45
N CYS A 378 1.66 -5.70 -27.62
CA CYS A 378 2.70 -4.74 -27.92
C CYS A 378 2.60 -3.49 -27.03
N GLU A 379 3.66 -3.18 -26.29
CA GLU A 379 3.83 -1.95 -25.51
C GLU A 379 5.05 -1.17 -26.02
N VAL A 380 4.83 -0.02 -26.64
CA VAL A 380 5.86 0.74 -27.38
C VAL A 380 5.66 2.24 -27.25
N GLY A 381 6.64 3.05 -27.62
CA GLY A 381 6.54 4.51 -27.66
C GLY A 381 5.62 4.97 -28.78
N SER A 382 6.05 4.82 -30.02
CA SER A 382 5.23 5.06 -31.20
C SER A 382 4.90 3.74 -31.91
N LEU A 383 3.65 3.57 -32.34
CA LEU A 383 3.26 2.50 -33.26
C LEU A 383 2.59 3.11 -34.48
N LYS A 384 3.22 2.97 -35.64
CA LYS A 384 2.65 3.34 -36.93
C LYS A 384 2.45 2.08 -37.77
N THR A 385 1.23 1.90 -38.27
CA THR A 385 0.90 0.76 -39.11
C THR A 385 0.00 1.14 -40.28
N ARG A 386 0.32 0.56 -41.44
CA ARG A 386 -0.47 0.72 -42.67
C ARG A 386 -1.66 -0.24 -42.73
N GLY A 387 -1.56 -1.41 -42.11
CA GLY A 387 -2.56 -2.48 -42.17
C GLY A 387 -3.57 -2.46 -41.01
N CYS A 388 -4.35 -3.53 -40.93
CA CYS A 388 -5.35 -3.77 -39.90
C CYS A 388 -4.74 -4.27 -38.58
N ILE A 389 -5.50 -4.08 -37.50
CA ILE A 389 -5.23 -4.65 -36.18
C ILE A 389 -6.26 -5.75 -35.94
N ALA A 390 -5.78 -6.98 -35.82
CA ALA A 390 -6.59 -8.18 -35.69
C ALA A 390 -7.23 -8.33 -34.30
N GLU A 391 -7.95 -9.44 -34.12
CA GLU A 391 -8.67 -9.75 -32.90
C GLU A 391 -7.79 -10.00 -31.67
N ASN A 392 -8.33 -9.71 -30.49
CA ASN A 392 -7.72 -10.00 -29.18
C ASN A 392 -6.32 -9.39 -28.99
N THR A 393 -6.01 -8.35 -29.75
CA THR A 393 -4.77 -7.60 -29.66
C THR A 393 -4.78 -6.66 -28.47
N ARG A 394 -3.61 -6.48 -27.86
CA ARG A 394 -3.39 -5.55 -26.74
C ARG A 394 -2.27 -4.59 -27.11
N ILE A 395 -2.64 -3.34 -27.33
CA ILE A 395 -1.69 -2.31 -27.75
C ILE A 395 -1.64 -1.22 -26.69
N LYS A 396 -0.42 -0.90 -26.25
CA LYS A 396 -0.15 0.25 -25.38
C LYS A 396 0.92 1.10 -26.06
N ALA A 397 0.55 2.32 -26.44
CA ALA A 397 1.45 3.24 -27.12
C ALA A 397 1.44 4.63 -26.48
N HIS A 398 2.47 5.43 -26.68
CA HIS A 398 2.36 6.87 -26.51
C HIS A 398 1.64 7.46 -27.74
N THR A 399 2.16 7.20 -28.93
CA THR A 399 1.57 7.63 -30.21
C THR A 399 1.13 6.42 -31.02
N LEU A 400 -0.10 6.43 -31.52
CA LEU A 400 -0.63 5.37 -32.36
C LEU A 400 -1.18 5.93 -33.67
N ILE A 401 -0.74 5.38 -34.80
CA ILE A 401 -1.27 5.68 -36.14
C ILE A 401 -1.65 4.38 -36.83
N VAL A 402 -2.93 4.23 -37.17
CA VAL A 402 -3.49 3.04 -37.82
C VAL A 402 -4.22 3.46 -39.09
N GLN A 403 -3.67 3.11 -40.25
CA GLN A 403 -4.29 3.42 -41.54
C GLN A 403 -5.33 2.37 -41.98
N GLY A 404 -5.32 1.17 -41.37
CA GLY A 404 -6.32 0.13 -41.59
C GLY A 404 -7.54 0.21 -40.66
N SER A 405 -8.15 -0.95 -40.40
CA SER A 405 -9.26 -1.10 -39.43
C SER A 405 -8.80 -1.83 -38.17
N THR A 406 -9.41 -1.50 -37.03
CA THR A 406 -9.29 -2.33 -35.82
C THR A 406 -10.41 -3.36 -35.74
N HIS A 407 -10.12 -4.51 -35.14
CA HIS A 407 -11.14 -5.51 -34.80
C HIS A 407 -11.93 -5.11 -33.55
N LYS A 408 -13.17 -5.62 -33.41
CA LYS A 408 -14.06 -5.34 -32.26
C LYS A 408 -13.52 -5.77 -30.90
N SER A 409 -12.66 -6.79 -30.86
CA SER A 409 -12.03 -7.28 -29.62
C SER A 409 -10.63 -6.71 -29.36
N ALA A 410 -10.16 -5.78 -30.20
CA ALA A 410 -8.88 -5.10 -30.00
C ALA A 410 -8.97 -4.11 -28.83
N HIS A 411 -7.97 -4.14 -27.96
CA HIS A 411 -7.85 -3.27 -26.79
C HIS A 411 -6.64 -2.36 -26.94
N ILE A 412 -6.90 -1.07 -27.06
CA ILE A 412 -5.89 -0.08 -27.39
C ILE A 412 -5.84 0.98 -26.29
N LYS A 413 -4.63 1.25 -25.80
CA LYS A 413 -4.33 2.36 -24.89
C LYS A 413 -3.27 3.24 -25.52
N ALA A 414 -3.56 4.53 -25.71
CA ALA A 414 -2.64 5.47 -26.34
C ALA A 414 -2.62 6.80 -25.58
N TYR A 415 -1.54 7.59 -25.63
CA TYR A 415 -1.65 9.00 -25.27
C TYR A 415 -2.35 9.78 -26.39
N ALA A 416 -1.87 9.61 -27.63
CA ALA A 416 -2.44 10.16 -28.85
C ALA A 416 -2.72 9.04 -29.87
N ALA A 417 -3.91 9.02 -30.47
CA ALA A 417 -4.28 8.02 -31.47
C ALA A 417 -4.88 8.66 -32.74
N GLN A 418 -4.43 8.20 -33.91
CA GLN A 418 -5.02 8.48 -35.22
C GLN A 418 -5.41 7.16 -35.87
N ILE A 419 -6.71 6.93 -36.06
CA ILE A 419 -7.22 5.64 -36.56
C ILE A 419 -8.18 5.90 -37.71
N ARG A 420 -7.97 5.23 -38.85
CA ARG A 420 -8.92 5.32 -39.97
C ARG A 420 -10.26 4.71 -39.60
N THR A 421 -10.30 3.41 -39.27
CA THR A 421 -11.55 2.75 -38.87
C THR A 421 -11.39 2.06 -37.53
N HIS A 422 -12.16 2.46 -36.52
CA HIS A 422 -12.11 1.89 -35.19
C HIS A 422 -13.40 1.15 -34.84
N LYS A 423 -13.27 -0.13 -34.44
CA LYS A 423 -14.38 -1.00 -34.01
C LYS A 423 -14.20 -1.57 -32.60
N GLY A 424 -12.97 -1.52 -32.07
CA GLY A 424 -12.62 -2.07 -30.77
C GLY A 424 -12.77 -1.08 -29.62
N LYS A 425 -11.95 -1.24 -28.59
CA LYS A 425 -11.90 -0.34 -27.42
C LYS A 425 -10.63 0.50 -27.43
N LEU A 426 -10.79 1.82 -27.31
CA LEU A 426 -9.70 2.79 -27.27
C LEU A 426 -9.77 3.63 -25.98
N GLU A 427 -8.68 3.64 -25.21
CA GLU A 427 -8.47 4.59 -24.11
C GLU A 427 -7.33 5.55 -24.48
N CYS A 428 -7.60 6.86 -24.48
CA CYS A 428 -6.57 7.84 -24.81
C CYS A 428 -6.73 9.22 -24.17
N THR A 429 -5.72 10.08 -24.31
CA THR A 429 -5.86 11.51 -23.99
C THR A 429 -6.47 12.24 -25.18
N HIS A 430 -5.90 12.02 -26.37
CA HIS A 430 -6.35 12.65 -27.61
C HIS A 430 -6.55 11.60 -28.70
N CYS A 431 -7.68 11.65 -29.40
CA CYS A 431 -7.87 10.83 -30.60
C CYS A 431 -8.45 11.60 -31.79
N ALA A 432 -8.03 11.19 -32.98
CA ALA A 432 -8.65 11.51 -34.25
C ALA A 432 -9.06 10.20 -34.95
N ILE A 433 -10.36 10.02 -35.20
CA ILE A 433 -10.89 8.81 -35.82
C ILE A 433 -11.69 9.19 -37.07
N GLU A 434 -11.41 8.58 -38.22
CA GLU A 434 -12.18 8.86 -39.44
C GLU A 434 -13.56 8.17 -39.39
N ASN A 435 -13.60 6.86 -39.12
CA ASN A 435 -14.83 6.08 -39.00
C ASN A 435 -14.83 5.33 -37.67
N LEU A 436 -15.77 5.66 -36.78
CA LEU A 436 -16.00 4.96 -35.53
C LEU A 436 -17.26 4.09 -35.67
N ASP A 437 -17.06 2.79 -35.92
CA ASP A 437 -18.12 1.84 -36.26
C ASP A 437 -18.29 0.80 -35.14
N ASN A 438 -19.34 0.94 -34.32
CA ASN A 438 -19.60 0.10 -33.14
C ASN A 438 -18.45 0.04 -32.13
N GLY A 439 -17.50 0.99 -32.21
CA GLY A 439 -16.34 1.07 -31.31
C GLY A 439 -16.63 1.81 -30.02
N GLU A 440 -15.80 1.55 -29.01
CA GLU A 440 -15.80 2.24 -27.72
C GLU A 440 -14.58 3.15 -27.60
N VAL A 441 -14.80 4.41 -27.22
CA VAL A 441 -13.73 5.41 -27.07
C VAL A 441 -13.87 6.09 -25.71
N ILE A 442 -12.80 6.05 -24.92
CA ILE A 442 -12.66 6.81 -23.67
C ILE A 442 -11.50 7.79 -23.86
N ALA A 443 -11.80 9.07 -24.01
CA ALA A 443 -10.82 10.11 -24.32
C ALA A 443 -10.86 11.29 -23.33
N GLN A 444 -9.89 12.21 -23.37
CA GLN A 444 -10.16 13.58 -22.90
C GLN A 444 -10.69 14.42 -24.06
N ASN A 445 -10.08 14.31 -25.24
CA ASN A 445 -10.49 15.06 -26.42
C ASN A 445 -10.61 14.10 -27.60
N ALA A 446 -11.81 14.03 -28.18
CA ALA A 446 -12.11 13.16 -29.31
C ALA A 446 -12.53 13.98 -30.54
N LYS A 447 -11.82 13.80 -31.66
CA LYS A 447 -12.21 14.28 -32.98
C LYS A 447 -12.64 13.09 -33.82
N ILE A 448 -13.89 13.06 -34.23
CA ILE A 448 -14.47 11.93 -34.97
C ILE A 448 -15.09 12.48 -36.25
N LEU A 449 -14.68 11.95 -37.40
CA LEU A 449 -15.25 12.38 -38.68
C LEU A 449 -16.63 11.74 -38.89
N ARG A 450 -16.77 10.42 -38.67
CA ARG A 450 -18.06 9.71 -38.74
C ARG A 450 -18.25 8.77 -37.56
N ALA A 451 -19.40 8.84 -36.89
CA ALA A 451 -19.75 7.96 -35.77
C ALA A 451 -21.03 7.16 -36.07
N ASN A 452 -20.98 5.83 -35.93
CA ASN A 452 -22.09 4.92 -36.19
C ASN A 452 -22.15 3.78 -35.16
N GLY A 453 -23.23 3.69 -34.39
CA GLY A 453 -23.36 2.68 -33.33
C GLY A 453 -22.32 2.81 -32.22
N ALA A 454 -21.66 3.96 -32.10
CA ALA A 454 -20.47 4.13 -31.27
C ALA A 454 -20.80 4.46 -29.81
N LYS A 455 -19.89 4.08 -28.90
CA LYS A 455 -19.92 4.49 -27.50
C LYS A 455 -18.74 5.41 -27.21
N ILE A 456 -19.01 6.66 -26.85
CA ILE A 456 -17.98 7.68 -26.67
C ILE A 456 -18.10 8.26 -25.27
N ALA A 457 -17.01 8.29 -24.50
CA ALA A 457 -16.93 8.96 -23.21
C ALA A 457 -15.73 9.91 -23.18
N THR A 458 -15.97 11.22 -23.09
CA THR A 458 -14.91 12.22 -23.27
C THR A 458 -15.10 13.47 -22.40
N ASP A 459 -14.08 14.33 -22.28
CA ASP A 459 -14.31 15.68 -21.74
C ASP A 459 -14.86 16.56 -22.86
N THR A 460 -14.21 16.52 -24.03
CA THR A 460 -14.64 17.25 -25.23
C THR A 460 -14.75 16.33 -26.44
N ALA A 461 -15.79 16.52 -27.25
CA ALA A 461 -16.02 15.81 -28.50
C ALA A 461 -16.28 16.79 -29.65
N THR A 462 -15.72 16.50 -30.82
CA THR A 462 -16.13 17.09 -32.09
C THR A 462 -16.45 15.95 -33.05
N ILE A 463 -17.72 15.82 -33.41
CA ILE A 463 -18.22 14.80 -34.33
C ILE A 463 -18.70 15.50 -35.59
N HIS A 464 -18.06 15.25 -36.73
CA HIS A 464 -18.44 15.90 -37.98
C HIS A 464 -19.74 15.33 -38.56
N GLU A 465 -19.87 14.00 -38.66
CA GLU A 465 -21.08 13.32 -39.13
C GLU A 465 -21.53 12.29 -38.08
N LEU A 466 -22.69 12.53 -37.49
CA LEU A 466 -23.33 11.63 -36.53
C LEU A 466 -24.39 10.78 -37.27
N LYS A 467 -24.20 9.45 -37.32
CA LYS A 467 -25.18 8.50 -37.85
C LYS A 467 -26.11 8.03 -36.74
N SER A 468 -26.59 6.79 -36.76
CA SER A 468 -27.55 6.27 -35.78
C SER A 468 -26.92 5.51 -34.62
N ASN A 469 -27.69 5.38 -33.54
CA ASN A 469 -27.41 4.51 -32.39
C ASN A 469 -26.11 4.82 -31.62
N ASN A 470 -25.66 6.08 -31.64
CA ASN A 470 -24.49 6.50 -30.87
C ASN A 470 -24.88 6.91 -29.45
N VAL A 471 -24.02 6.60 -28.48
CA VAL A 471 -24.14 7.06 -27.09
C VAL A 471 -22.89 7.87 -26.74
N VAL A 472 -23.06 9.15 -26.42
CA VAL A 472 -21.96 10.09 -26.19
C VAL A 472 -22.08 10.71 -24.81
N PHE A 473 -21.19 10.32 -23.90
CA PHE A 473 -21.00 10.94 -22.60
C PHE A 473 -19.94 12.04 -22.69
N PHE A 474 -20.27 13.24 -22.23
CA PHE A 474 -19.31 14.35 -22.20
C PHE A 474 -19.43 15.21 -20.94
N ALA A 475 -18.30 15.75 -20.48
CA ALA A 475 -18.23 16.57 -19.27
C ALA A 475 -18.19 18.08 -19.55
N LYS A 476 -17.62 18.51 -20.67
CA LYS A 476 -17.41 19.94 -20.99
C LYS A 476 -18.07 20.36 -22.30
N SER A 477 -17.73 19.74 -23.42
CA SER A 477 -18.35 20.17 -24.68
C SER A 477 -18.50 19.06 -25.69
N CYS A 478 -19.61 19.08 -26.41
CA CYS A 478 -19.81 18.22 -27.57
C CYS A 478 -20.28 19.09 -28.74
N VAL A 479 -19.59 19.00 -29.87
CA VAL A 479 -19.93 19.73 -31.09
C VAL A 479 -20.30 18.71 -32.17
N ILE A 480 -21.52 18.81 -32.68
CA ILE A 480 -22.02 18.01 -33.79
C ILE A 480 -22.08 18.89 -35.05
N GLY A 481 -21.40 18.44 -36.12
CA GLY A 481 -21.44 19.08 -37.42
C GLY A 481 -22.77 18.83 -38.13
N GLN A 482 -22.94 17.61 -38.62
CA GLN A 482 -24.11 17.13 -39.35
C GLN A 482 -24.72 15.93 -38.64
N ASN A 483 -26.04 15.92 -38.46
CA ASN A 483 -26.77 14.76 -37.96
C ASN A 483 -27.49 14.06 -39.12
N LYS A 484 -27.07 12.82 -39.41
CA LYS A 484 -27.61 11.98 -40.51
C LYS A 484 -28.28 10.70 -39.99
N GLY A 485 -28.56 10.58 -38.69
CA GLY A 485 -29.23 9.41 -38.13
C GLY A 485 -30.01 9.67 -36.85
N GLY A 486 -30.96 8.79 -36.56
CA GLY A 486 -31.76 8.82 -35.32
C GLY A 486 -31.20 7.93 -34.21
N GLN A 487 -31.86 8.00 -33.05
CA GLN A 487 -31.61 7.18 -31.85
C GLN A 487 -30.22 7.38 -31.23
N ASN A 488 -29.66 8.58 -31.34
CA ASN A 488 -28.46 8.95 -30.60
C ASN A 488 -28.81 9.54 -29.22
N GLU A 489 -27.97 9.24 -28.24
CA GLU A 489 -28.09 9.70 -26.86
C GLU A 489 -26.88 10.57 -26.50
N MET A 490 -27.12 11.85 -26.19
CA MET A 490 -26.11 12.81 -25.77
C MET A 490 -26.24 13.05 -24.27
N ILE A 491 -25.20 12.74 -23.50
CA ILE A 491 -25.31 12.63 -22.05
C ILE A 491 -24.29 13.54 -21.37
N PHE A 492 -24.78 14.58 -20.70
CA PHE A 492 -23.98 15.39 -19.79
C PHE A 492 -23.61 14.56 -18.57
N CYS A 493 -22.32 14.30 -18.38
CA CYS A 493 -21.83 13.44 -17.30
C CYS A 493 -20.54 14.00 -16.69
N ALA A 494 -20.59 14.38 -15.41
CA ALA A 494 -19.44 14.90 -14.68
C ALA A 494 -18.29 13.90 -14.54
N ASN A 495 -18.58 12.60 -14.70
CA ASN A 495 -17.60 11.52 -14.63
C ASN A 495 -17.10 11.07 -16.01
N ALA A 496 -17.55 11.72 -17.09
CA ALA A 496 -17.05 11.41 -18.42
C ALA A 496 -15.54 11.75 -18.54
N GLY A 497 -14.90 11.03 -19.46
CA GLY A 497 -13.48 11.16 -19.80
C GLY A 497 -12.52 10.29 -18.99
N GLY A 498 -11.41 9.90 -19.62
CA GLY A 498 -10.51 8.86 -19.09
C GLY A 498 -9.78 9.19 -17.79
N VAL A 499 -9.49 10.46 -17.52
CA VAL A 499 -8.78 10.87 -16.29
C VAL A 499 -9.70 10.88 -15.08
N PHE A 500 -10.93 11.36 -15.25
CA PHE A 500 -11.86 11.47 -14.13
C PHE A 500 -12.51 10.14 -13.76
N ALA A 501 -12.75 9.26 -14.73
CA ALA A 501 -13.16 7.88 -14.46
C ALA A 501 -12.16 7.15 -13.55
N LYS A 502 -10.85 7.33 -13.80
CA LYS A 502 -9.78 6.79 -12.92
C LYS A 502 -9.79 7.42 -11.53
N TRP A 503 -9.96 8.75 -11.46
CA TRP A 503 -10.06 9.46 -10.18
C TRP A 503 -11.27 8.99 -9.36
N SER A 504 -12.44 8.85 -9.97
CA SER A 504 -13.67 8.41 -9.30
C SER A 504 -13.52 7.01 -8.71
N LYS A 505 -12.83 6.10 -9.42
CA LYS A 505 -12.49 4.77 -8.91
C LYS A 505 -11.56 4.84 -7.69
N LYS A 506 -10.48 5.63 -7.76
CA LYS A 506 -9.56 5.84 -6.63
C LYS A 506 -10.27 6.45 -5.42
N ALA A 507 -11.10 7.48 -5.64
CA ALA A 507 -11.87 8.12 -4.60
C ALA A 507 -12.84 7.14 -3.92
N SER A 508 -13.55 6.32 -4.70
CA SER A 508 -14.46 5.30 -4.17
C SER A 508 -13.73 4.26 -3.31
N ALA A 509 -12.56 3.79 -3.76
CA ALA A 509 -11.73 2.87 -2.99
C ALA A 509 -11.25 3.50 -1.67
N TYR A 510 -10.79 4.76 -1.71
CA TYR A 510 -10.42 5.52 -0.50
C TYR A 510 -11.58 5.65 0.49
N PHE A 511 -12.79 6.00 0.02
CA PHE A 511 -13.93 6.11 0.92
C PHE A 511 -14.34 4.76 1.51
N ALA A 512 -14.20 3.67 0.76
CA ALA A 512 -14.45 2.32 1.27
C ALA A 512 -13.46 1.92 2.38
N THR A 513 -12.16 2.20 2.22
CA THR A 513 -11.16 1.90 3.24
C THR A 513 -11.38 2.74 4.50
N GLN A 514 -11.62 4.05 4.36
CA GLN A 514 -11.90 4.91 5.51
C GLN A 514 -13.16 4.48 6.27
N LYS A 515 -14.22 4.05 5.56
CA LYS A 515 -15.43 3.49 6.17
C LYS A 515 -15.13 2.23 6.98
N ALA A 516 -14.28 1.35 6.48
CA ALA A 516 -13.85 0.15 7.21
C ALA A 516 -13.06 0.51 8.48
N SER A 517 -12.14 1.48 8.39
CA SER A 517 -11.37 1.96 9.55
C SER A 517 -12.26 2.59 10.62
N ILE A 518 -13.20 3.45 10.23
CA ILE A 518 -14.19 4.03 11.16
C ILE A 518 -15.04 2.94 11.80
N SER A 519 -15.48 1.93 11.05
CA SER A 519 -16.27 0.81 11.60
C SER A 519 -15.48 -0.01 12.62
N LYS A 520 -14.20 -0.29 12.37
CA LYS A 520 -13.32 -0.97 13.33
C LYS A 520 -13.16 -0.17 14.62
N LEU A 521 -12.84 1.12 14.49
CA LEU A 521 -12.68 2.01 15.65
C LEU A 521 -13.99 2.17 16.43
N ALA A 522 -15.13 2.27 15.75
CA ALA A 522 -16.44 2.37 16.39
C ALA A 522 -16.81 1.11 17.20
N LYS A 523 -16.56 -0.09 16.64
CA LYS A 523 -16.75 -1.34 17.39
C LYS A 523 -15.86 -1.42 18.63
N LEU A 524 -14.61 -0.95 18.52
CA LEU A 524 -13.72 -0.88 19.67
C LEU A 524 -14.21 0.15 20.70
N ALA A 525 -14.63 1.33 20.26
CA ALA A 525 -15.19 2.36 21.14
C ALA A 525 -16.42 1.85 21.90
N GLU A 526 -17.33 1.11 21.24
CA GLU A 526 -18.51 0.51 21.86
C GLU A 526 -18.14 -0.49 22.98
N VAL A 527 -17.11 -1.32 22.76
CA VAL A 527 -16.59 -2.24 23.79
C VAL A 527 -16.04 -1.48 25.00
N TRP A 528 -15.39 -0.34 24.77
CA TRP A 528 -14.84 0.50 25.85
C TRP A 528 -15.90 1.35 26.55
N GLU A 529 -16.91 1.88 25.84
CA GLU A 529 -18.03 2.63 26.42
C GLU A 529 -18.82 1.76 27.41
N ASN A 530 -19.05 0.48 27.07
CA ASN A 530 -19.69 -0.49 27.96
C ASN A 530 -18.90 -0.74 29.25
N LYS A 531 -17.56 -0.58 29.23
CA LYS A 531 -16.69 -0.68 30.42
C LYS A 531 -16.53 0.67 31.16
N GLN A 532 -16.70 1.78 30.45
CA GLN A 532 -16.44 3.13 30.95
C GLN A 532 -17.52 3.65 31.90
N GLY A 533 -18.77 3.17 31.81
CA GLY A 533 -19.90 3.65 32.62
C GLY A 533 -19.61 3.67 34.13
N SER A 534 -18.99 2.62 34.67
CA SER A 534 -18.58 2.56 36.08
C SER A 534 -17.32 3.37 36.40
N ALA A 535 -16.39 3.48 35.46
CA ALA A 535 -15.15 4.25 35.63
C ALA A 535 -15.41 5.76 35.66
N THR A 536 -16.26 6.27 34.77
CA THR A 536 -16.64 7.69 34.72
C THR A 536 -17.41 8.11 35.98
N GLN A 537 -18.34 7.27 36.45
CA GLN A 537 -19.06 7.53 37.71
C GLN A 537 -18.10 7.53 38.92
N PHE A 538 -17.09 6.65 38.92
CA PHE A 538 -16.06 6.63 39.96
C PHE A 538 -15.16 7.88 39.94
N LEU A 539 -14.69 8.29 38.76
CA LEU A 539 -13.88 9.50 38.58
C LEU A 539 -14.67 10.79 38.89
N GLN A 540 -15.96 10.85 38.55
CA GLN A 540 -16.83 12.00 38.91
C GLN A 540 -16.97 12.13 40.43
N LYS A 541 -17.19 11.03 41.15
CA LYS A 541 -17.18 11.05 42.62
C LYS A 541 -15.85 11.53 43.19
N MET A 542 -14.73 11.14 42.58
CA MET A 542 -13.38 11.59 42.97
C MET A 542 -13.09 13.05 42.61
N SER A 543 -13.72 13.60 41.56
CA SER A 543 -13.56 15.02 41.21
C SER A 543 -14.13 15.97 42.28
N GLY A 544 -15.08 15.49 43.09
CA GLY A 544 -15.62 16.20 44.24
C GLY A 544 -14.76 16.16 45.51
N PHE A 545 -13.61 15.45 45.50
CA PHE A 545 -12.72 15.34 46.67
C PHE A 545 -11.64 16.43 46.62
N THR A 546 -11.26 16.96 47.78
CA THR A 546 -10.10 17.86 47.90
C THR A 546 -8.78 17.11 47.70
N GLU A 547 -7.69 17.82 47.38
CA GLU A 547 -6.33 17.26 47.21
C GLU A 547 -5.94 16.34 48.38
N TYR A 548 -6.24 16.77 49.59
CA TYR A 548 -5.97 16.05 50.84
C TYR A 548 -6.79 14.76 50.98
N GLN A 549 -8.08 14.80 50.61
CA GLN A 549 -8.95 13.62 50.63
C GLN A 549 -8.53 12.57 49.58
N LYS A 550 -8.06 13.03 48.41
CA LYS A 550 -7.49 12.14 47.39
C LYS A 550 -6.22 11.47 47.91
N GLN A 551 -5.32 12.21 48.57
CA GLN A 551 -4.10 11.65 49.14
C GLN A 551 -4.36 10.61 50.23
N ILE A 552 -5.41 10.78 51.05
CA ILE A 552 -5.80 9.78 52.04
C ILE A 552 -6.39 8.53 51.37
N ALA A 553 -7.29 8.71 50.40
CA ALA A 553 -7.94 7.60 49.69
C ALA A 553 -6.95 6.77 48.85
N LEU A 554 -5.90 7.40 48.29
CA LEU A 554 -4.87 6.75 47.49
C LEU A 554 -3.78 6.03 48.32
N LYS A 555 -3.83 6.11 49.64
CA LYS A 555 -2.97 5.28 50.52
C LYS A 555 -3.43 3.83 50.58
N ASP A 556 -4.69 3.56 50.27
CA ASP A 556 -5.22 2.21 50.11
C ASP A 556 -4.82 1.65 48.74
N GLU A 557 -4.09 0.52 48.71
CA GLU A 557 -3.56 -0.07 47.48
C GLU A 557 -4.66 -0.52 46.51
N ALA A 558 -5.77 -1.08 47.01
CA ALA A 558 -6.87 -1.52 46.18
C ALA A 558 -7.61 -0.33 45.57
N TYR A 559 -7.75 0.75 46.33
CA TYR A 559 -8.37 1.99 45.87
C TYR A 559 -7.50 2.75 44.86
N ALA A 560 -6.18 2.79 45.08
CA ALA A 560 -5.22 3.38 44.15
C ALA A 560 -5.13 2.62 42.82
N ALA A 561 -5.18 1.28 42.86
CA ALA A 561 -5.24 0.44 41.67
C ALA A 561 -6.51 0.72 40.85
N ARG A 562 -7.68 0.77 41.51
CA ARG A 562 -8.98 1.08 40.88
C ARG A 562 -9.02 2.48 40.27
N TYR A 563 -8.39 3.46 40.92
CA TYR A 563 -8.28 4.82 40.39
C TYR A 563 -7.41 4.90 39.12
N LYS A 564 -6.24 4.25 39.13
CA LYS A 564 -5.37 4.16 37.94
C LYS A 564 -6.07 3.47 36.77
N GLU A 565 -6.79 2.37 37.06
CA GLU A 565 -7.53 1.63 36.05
C GLU A 565 -8.67 2.47 35.45
N ALA A 566 -9.47 3.14 36.28
CA ALA A 566 -10.55 4.00 35.81
C ALA A 566 -10.04 5.17 34.95
N LEU A 567 -8.89 5.76 35.31
CA LEU A 567 -8.26 6.84 34.57
C LEU A 567 -7.71 6.37 33.21
N ALA A 568 -7.09 5.20 33.17
CA ALA A 568 -6.65 4.58 31.93
C ALA A 568 -7.84 4.26 30.99
N GLN A 569 -8.93 3.73 31.54
CA GLN A 569 -10.15 3.43 30.77
C GLN A 569 -10.80 4.69 30.19
N ALA A 570 -10.89 5.77 30.97
CA ALA A 570 -11.43 7.05 30.52
C ALA A 570 -10.57 7.68 29.41
N ASN A 571 -9.24 7.63 29.55
CA ASN A 571 -8.31 8.15 28.55
C ASN A 571 -8.39 7.38 27.23
N VAL A 572 -8.44 6.04 27.27
CA VAL A 572 -8.57 5.21 26.07
C VAL A 572 -9.86 5.51 25.31
N SER A 573 -10.98 5.66 26.01
CA SER A 573 -12.26 6.01 25.39
C SER A 573 -12.23 7.40 24.73
N GLN A 574 -11.69 8.42 25.43
CA GLN A 574 -11.54 9.76 24.87
C GLN A 574 -10.62 9.78 23.64
N ILE A 575 -9.51 9.03 23.66
CA ILE A 575 -8.60 8.90 22.52
C ILE A 575 -9.31 8.25 21.33
N LEU A 576 -10.06 7.16 21.56
CA LEU A 576 -10.81 6.48 20.50
C LEU A 576 -11.89 7.38 19.89
N GLN A 577 -12.68 8.07 20.72
CA GLN A 577 -13.69 9.02 20.26
C GLN A 577 -13.05 10.18 19.49
N GLY A 578 -11.94 10.73 19.97
CA GLY A 578 -11.18 11.78 19.28
C GLY A 578 -10.66 11.33 17.92
N LYS A 579 -10.14 10.09 17.82
CA LYS A 579 -9.70 9.49 16.55
C LYS A 579 -10.86 9.30 15.56
N ILE A 580 -12.01 8.79 16.02
CA ILE A 580 -13.20 8.60 15.19
C ILE A 580 -13.69 9.96 14.65
N GLN A 581 -13.81 10.97 15.51
CA GLN A 581 -14.30 12.30 15.12
C GLN A 581 -13.36 12.98 14.12
N SER A 582 -12.04 12.88 14.34
CA SER A 582 -11.03 13.41 13.43
C SER A 582 -11.14 12.78 12.03
N LEU A 583 -11.20 11.45 11.96
CA LEU A 583 -11.35 10.72 10.69
C LEU A 583 -12.67 11.05 9.98
N GLN A 584 -13.79 11.11 10.72
CA GLN A 584 -15.08 11.50 10.15
C GLN A 584 -15.07 12.91 9.55
N LYS A 585 -14.44 13.86 10.26
CA LYS A 585 -14.31 15.26 9.78
C LYS A 585 -13.47 15.33 8.50
N GLN A 586 -12.37 14.57 8.45
CA GLN A 586 -11.51 14.48 7.27
C GLN A 586 -12.28 13.92 6.07
N VAL A 587 -12.97 12.78 6.23
CA VAL A 587 -13.77 12.15 5.16
C VAL A 587 -14.85 13.10 4.63
N LEU A 588 -15.55 13.81 5.52
CA LEU A 588 -16.58 14.76 5.14
C LEU A 588 -16.01 15.95 4.34
N ALA A 589 -14.88 16.50 4.76
CA ALA A 589 -14.20 17.59 4.05
C ALA A 589 -13.79 17.16 2.63
N THR A 590 -13.14 15.99 2.50
CA THR A 590 -12.72 15.44 1.20
C THR A 590 -13.92 15.16 0.29
N ARG A 591 -15.02 14.64 0.84
CA ARG A 591 -16.28 14.45 0.10
C ARG A 591 -16.84 15.75 -0.45
N ASN A 592 -16.94 16.78 0.38
CA ASN A 592 -17.51 18.06 -0.05
C ASN A 592 -16.66 18.69 -1.15
N GLN A 593 -15.33 18.59 -1.03
CA GLN A 593 -14.40 19.03 -2.07
C GLN A 593 -14.59 18.26 -3.39
N ALA A 594 -14.81 16.95 -3.32
CA ALA A 594 -15.10 16.09 -4.47
C ALA A 594 -16.41 16.49 -5.19
N ILE A 595 -17.48 16.70 -4.42
CA ILE A 595 -18.78 17.13 -4.95
C ILE A 595 -18.69 18.51 -5.61
N THR A 596 -18.00 19.46 -4.96
CA THR A 596 -17.78 20.80 -5.54
C THR A 596 -17.01 20.70 -6.86
N SER A 597 -15.97 19.87 -6.92
CA SER A 597 -15.18 19.68 -8.14
C SER A 597 -16.02 19.10 -9.29
N LEU A 598 -16.91 18.15 -9.00
CA LEU A 598 -17.85 17.58 -9.97
C LEU A 598 -18.81 18.63 -10.54
N LYS A 599 -19.41 19.44 -9.66
CA LYS A 599 -20.34 20.50 -10.06
C LYS A 599 -19.66 21.55 -10.95
N THR A 600 -18.42 21.93 -10.62
CA THR A 600 -17.65 22.88 -11.43
C THR A 600 -17.39 22.36 -12.84
N ARG A 601 -17.16 21.06 -13.03
CA ARG A 601 -16.92 20.50 -14.38
C ARG A 601 -18.14 20.64 -15.30
N LEU A 602 -19.34 20.48 -14.76
CA LEU A 602 -20.59 20.59 -15.53
C LEU A 602 -21.09 22.03 -15.71
N LYS A 603 -20.60 22.99 -14.92
CA LYS A 603 -21.12 24.36 -14.89
C LYS A 603 -21.08 25.07 -16.25
N GLU A 604 -20.08 24.74 -17.07
CA GLU A 604 -19.88 25.33 -18.40
C GLU A 604 -20.11 24.30 -19.51
N ALA A 605 -20.81 23.20 -19.20
CA ALA A 605 -20.98 22.14 -20.16
C ALA A 605 -21.96 22.56 -21.27
N SER A 606 -21.61 22.32 -22.54
CA SER A 606 -22.49 22.62 -23.67
C SER A 606 -22.49 21.56 -24.77
N LEU A 607 -23.61 21.49 -25.48
CA LEU A 607 -23.79 20.70 -26.70
C LEU A 607 -24.17 21.67 -27.84
N ALA A 608 -23.28 21.82 -28.82
CA ALA A 608 -23.48 22.72 -29.95
C ALA A 608 -23.79 21.92 -31.23
N ILE A 609 -24.82 22.35 -31.93
CA ILE A 609 -25.36 21.67 -33.11
C ILE A 609 -25.31 22.65 -34.27
N LYS A 610 -24.45 22.37 -35.26
CA LYS A 610 -24.19 23.33 -36.35
C LYS A 610 -25.25 23.32 -37.44
N GLU A 611 -25.77 22.14 -37.79
CA GLU A 611 -26.81 21.99 -38.80
C GLU A 611 -28.15 21.57 -38.17
N VAL A 612 -29.23 21.71 -38.94
CA VAL A 612 -30.58 21.37 -38.50
C VAL A 612 -30.68 19.88 -38.18
N TRP A 613 -31.24 19.56 -37.02
CA TRP A 613 -31.45 18.20 -36.54
C TRP A 613 -32.55 17.51 -37.35
N GLY A 614 -32.24 16.41 -38.05
CA GLY A 614 -33.16 15.76 -39.00
C GLY A 614 -33.89 14.51 -38.49
N TYR A 615 -33.59 14.02 -37.29
CA TYR A 615 -34.09 12.72 -36.79
C TYR A 615 -34.30 12.73 -35.28
N ASP A 616 -35.13 11.82 -34.74
CA ASP A 616 -35.34 11.70 -33.29
C ASP A 616 -34.06 11.32 -32.54
N ASN A 617 -33.68 12.12 -31.56
CA ASN A 617 -32.52 11.87 -30.71
C ASN A 617 -32.72 12.52 -29.32
N TYR A 618 -31.91 12.11 -28.36
CA TYR A 618 -32.15 12.41 -26.95
C TYR A 618 -30.96 13.04 -26.26
N VAL A 619 -31.23 13.98 -25.36
CA VAL A 619 -30.23 14.61 -24.49
C VAL A 619 -30.59 14.34 -23.03
N PHE A 620 -29.61 13.93 -22.23
CA PHE A 620 -29.80 13.57 -20.83
C PHE A 620 -28.76 14.24 -19.93
N LEU A 621 -29.14 14.47 -18.67
CA LEU A 621 -28.22 14.75 -17.58
C LEU A 621 -28.08 13.52 -16.67
N ALA A 622 -26.87 12.95 -16.58
CA ALA A 622 -26.61 11.80 -15.74
C ALA A 622 -26.52 12.18 -14.25
N LYS A 623 -27.11 11.35 -13.38
CA LYS A 623 -26.86 11.46 -11.94
C LYS A 623 -25.40 11.03 -11.65
N PRO A 624 -24.60 11.83 -10.93
CA PRO A 624 -23.26 11.40 -10.54
C PRO A 624 -23.39 10.18 -9.62
N ASP A 625 -22.71 9.08 -9.96
CA ASP A 625 -22.67 7.89 -9.11
C ASP A 625 -21.89 8.19 -7.83
N LEU A 626 -22.63 8.55 -6.79
CA LEU A 626 -22.17 8.85 -5.44
C LEU A 626 -22.77 7.84 -4.44
N SER A 627 -23.25 6.69 -4.92
CA SER A 627 -23.92 5.67 -4.10
C SER A 627 -23.07 5.19 -2.91
N ALA A 628 -21.76 5.10 -3.08
CA ALA A 628 -20.81 4.79 -2.00
C ALA A 628 -20.77 5.86 -0.88
N LEU A 629 -21.12 7.11 -1.22
CA LEU A 629 -21.09 8.26 -0.32
C LEU A 629 -22.42 8.40 0.45
N GLU A 630 -23.57 8.09 -0.12
CA GLU A 630 -24.89 8.37 0.51
C GLU A 630 -25.19 7.54 1.77
N SER A 631 -24.54 6.39 1.98
CA SER A 631 -24.81 5.50 3.14
C SER A 631 -24.30 5.99 4.51
N SER A 632 -23.66 7.16 4.61
CA SER A 632 -23.04 7.65 5.87
C SER A 632 -23.95 8.50 6.77
N GLN A 633 -25.23 8.67 6.43
CA GLN A 633 -26.16 9.50 7.22
C GLN A 633 -26.98 8.74 8.27
N ALA A 634 -26.90 7.40 8.34
CA ALA A 634 -27.81 6.62 9.18
C ALA A 634 -27.51 6.66 10.70
N SER A 635 -26.38 7.21 11.16
CA SER A 635 -25.98 7.16 12.58
C SER A 635 -26.20 8.46 13.36
N LYS A 636 -26.73 9.53 12.75
CA LYS A 636 -27.02 10.79 13.47
C LYS A 636 -28.37 10.84 14.20
N LYS A 637 -29.27 9.87 14.00
CA LYS A 637 -30.61 9.92 14.59
C LYS A 637 -30.75 9.36 16.02
N ASN A 638 -29.72 8.73 16.60
CA ASN A 638 -29.83 8.10 17.92
C ASN A 638 -28.97 8.74 19.04
N ILE A 639 -28.34 9.91 18.81
CA ILE A 639 -27.47 10.54 19.83
C ILE A 639 -27.97 11.94 20.26
N GLN A 640 -28.99 12.52 19.60
CA GLN A 640 -29.50 13.85 19.96
C GLN A 640 -30.83 13.88 20.74
N ASP A 641 -31.56 12.75 20.88
CA ASP A 641 -32.85 12.72 21.61
C ASP A 641 -32.78 12.02 22.97
N GLY A 642 -31.60 11.98 23.59
CA GLY A 642 -31.38 11.40 24.93
C GLY A 642 -31.54 12.38 26.09
N ASN A 643 -32.22 13.51 25.91
CA ASN A 643 -32.42 14.47 26.99
C ASN A 643 -33.67 15.35 26.77
N GLN A 644 -34.86 14.75 26.86
CA GLN A 644 -36.04 15.35 27.51
C GLN A 644 -37.23 14.38 27.56
N ASN A 645 -37.74 14.22 28.78
CA ASN A 645 -39.06 13.75 29.20
C ASN A 645 -39.46 12.28 29.01
N GLY A 646 -39.66 11.62 30.16
CA GLY A 646 -40.45 10.41 30.26
C GLY A 646 -41.95 10.68 30.11
N SER A 647 -42.65 9.74 29.47
CA SER A 647 -43.94 9.18 29.90
C SER A 647 -44.46 8.20 28.84
N GLN A 648 -44.86 7.02 29.33
CA GLN A 648 -45.81 6.03 28.79
C GLN A 648 -46.21 6.07 27.29
N LYS A 649 -46.02 4.96 26.58
CA LYS A 649 -47.08 3.99 26.22
C LYS A 649 -46.60 2.88 25.27
N ASP A 650 -47.25 1.73 25.43
CA ASP A 650 -47.12 0.46 24.70
C ASP A 650 -47.33 0.56 23.17
N ASN A 651 -46.62 -0.25 22.39
CA ASN A 651 -47.20 -1.30 21.53
C ASN A 651 -46.17 -2.01 20.63
N ALA A 652 -46.57 -3.23 20.25
CA ALA A 652 -45.82 -4.36 19.73
C ALA A 652 -45.64 -4.42 18.18
N LEU A 653 -45.06 -5.55 17.75
CA LEU A 653 -44.86 -6.16 16.42
C LEU A 653 -43.57 -5.78 15.68
N ASP A 654 -42.58 -6.67 15.56
CA ASP A 654 -42.53 -7.98 14.85
C ASP A 654 -42.41 -7.84 13.32
N SER A 655 -41.22 -8.14 12.79
CA SER A 655 -41.04 -9.06 11.66
C SER A 655 -39.57 -9.14 11.22
N SER A 656 -39.00 -10.30 11.50
CA SER A 656 -37.85 -10.90 10.83
C SER A 656 -37.98 -10.87 9.30
N LYS A 657 -36.87 -10.64 8.60
CA LYS A 657 -36.59 -11.32 7.32
C LYS A 657 -35.09 -11.36 7.06
N ASP A 658 -34.57 -12.58 7.23
CA ASP A 658 -33.27 -13.04 6.80
C ASP A 658 -33.05 -12.80 5.30
N LEU A 659 -31.84 -12.37 4.94
CA LEU A 659 -31.31 -12.55 3.58
C LEU A 659 -29.99 -13.32 3.68
N ASP A 660 -30.15 -14.56 3.24
CA ASP A 660 -29.24 -15.68 3.15
C ASP A 660 -28.00 -15.37 2.29
N PHE A 661 -26.81 -15.73 2.78
CA PHE A 661 -25.55 -15.65 2.05
C PHE A 661 -25.27 -16.99 1.38
N GLY A 662 -25.68 -17.12 0.11
CA GLY A 662 -25.35 -18.27 -0.73
C GLY A 662 -23.95 -18.16 -1.36
N SER A 663 -23.12 -19.16 -1.07
CA SER A 663 -21.77 -19.39 -1.60
C SER A 663 -21.79 -20.07 -2.97
N GLY A 664 -20.82 -19.73 -3.84
CA GLY A 664 -20.59 -20.38 -5.14
C GLY A 664 -19.37 -19.82 -5.87
N PHE A 665 -18.43 -20.70 -6.19
CA PHE A 665 -17.01 -20.45 -6.47
C PHE A 665 -16.67 -20.61 -7.98
N PHE A 666 -15.59 -19.93 -8.42
CA PHE A 666 -14.76 -20.08 -9.64
C PHE A 666 -15.29 -19.69 -11.04
N GLY A 667 -14.52 -18.81 -11.72
CA GLY A 667 -14.53 -18.64 -13.18
C GLY A 667 -14.07 -17.26 -13.67
N SER A 668 -12.81 -17.15 -14.06
CA SER A 668 -12.14 -16.07 -14.83
C SER A 668 -13.01 -14.97 -15.49
N SER A 669 -12.96 -13.73 -14.98
CA SER A 669 -13.07 -12.46 -15.76
C SER A 669 -13.15 -11.24 -14.83
N GLY A 670 -12.07 -10.90 -14.12
CA GLY A 670 -12.05 -9.79 -13.14
C GLY A 670 -11.86 -8.38 -13.72
N LEU A 671 -11.81 -8.21 -15.05
CA LEU A 671 -11.52 -6.91 -15.69
C LEU A 671 -12.63 -6.39 -16.62
N ASP A 672 -13.54 -7.26 -17.09
CA ASP A 672 -14.56 -6.88 -18.07
C ASP A 672 -15.91 -6.47 -17.46
N SER A 673 -16.27 -6.97 -16.27
CA SER A 673 -17.61 -6.76 -15.70
C SER A 673 -17.90 -5.33 -15.22
N ASP A 674 -16.86 -4.54 -14.93
CA ASP A 674 -17.03 -3.21 -14.33
C ASP A 674 -16.99 -2.06 -15.35
N PHE A 675 -16.45 -2.28 -16.55
CA PHE A 675 -16.54 -1.29 -17.64
C PHE A 675 -17.94 -1.19 -18.23
N ALA A 676 -18.68 -2.31 -18.28
CA ALA A 676 -20.07 -2.34 -18.71
C ALA A 676 -20.99 -1.48 -17.82
N LYS A 677 -20.65 -1.30 -16.52
CA LYS A 677 -21.40 -0.45 -15.57
C LYS A 677 -21.16 1.05 -15.79
N ALA A 678 -20.02 1.45 -16.36
CA ALA A 678 -19.80 2.86 -16.73
C ALA A 678 -20.58 3.28 -17.99
N PHE A 679 -20.91 2.31 -18.84
CA PHE A 679 -21.66 2.49 -20.10
C PHE A 679 -23.07 1.89 -20.04
N THR A 680 -23.64 1.68 -18.85
CA THR A 680 -25.04 1.29 -18.75
C THR A 680 -25.88 2.40 -19.37
N LYS A 681 -26.73 2.02 -20.35
CA LYS A 681 -27.75 2.89 -20.94
C LYS A 681 -28.40 3.67 -19.80
N VAL A 682 -28.41 5.00 -19.88
CA VAL A 682 -29.17 5.79 -18.90
C VAL A 682 -30.62 5.45 -19.18
N ASN A 683 -31.18 4.51 -18.42
CA ASN A 683 -32.60 4.27 -18.43
C ASN A 683 -33.25 5.59 -18.00
N THR A 684 -34.31 6.04 -18.65
CA THR A 684 -34.98 7.34 -18.38
C THR A 684 -35.35 7.53 -16.90
N GLN A 685 -35.43 6.45 -16.11
CA GLN A 685 -35.62 6.45 -14.66
C GLN A 685 -34.41 6.91 -13.82
N ASN A 686 -33.18 6.93 -14.37
CA ASN A 686 -31.94 7.29 -13.68
C ASN A 686 -31.33 8.63 -14.13
N ALA A 687 -31.95 9.33 -15.08
CA ALA A 687 -31.56 10.67 -15.49
C ALA A 687 -32.07 11.71 -14.48
N LEU A 688 -31.28 12.76 -14.23
CA LEU A 688 -31.74 13.92 -13.44
C LEU A 688 -32.65 14.83 -14.26
N ASP A 689 -32.44 14.88 -15.57
CA ASP A 689 -33.21 15.67 -16.53
C ASP A 689 -33.07 15.07 -17.94
N SER A 690 -34.03 15.33 -18.83
CA SER A 690 -34.02 14.84 -20.20
C SER A 690 -34.71 15.82 -21.16
N LEU A 691 -34.17 15.94 -22.37
CA LEU A 691 -34.72 16.75 -23.45
C LEU A 691 -34.74 15.93 -24.75
N GLU A 692 -35.91 15.84 -25.37
CA GLU A 692 -36.06 15.26 -26.71
C GLU A 692 -35.81 16.34 -27.77
N LEU A 693 -34.94 16.05 -28.74
CA LEU A 693 -34.65 16.93 -29.87
C LEU A 693 -35.49 16.51 -31.07
N LYS A 694 -36.43 17.39 -31.46
CA LYS A 694 -37.32 17.15 -32.60
C LYS A 694 -36.71 17.65 -33.89
N GLU A 695 -37.19 17.10 -35.00
CA GLU A 695 -36.80 17.50 -36.35
C GLU A 695 -36.96 19.02 -36.56
N GLY A 696 -35.97 19.66 -37.17
CA GLY A 696 -35.99 21.10 -37.47
C GLY A 696 -35.26 22.00 -36.47
N GLN A 697 -34.69 21.46 -35.38
CA GLN A 697 -34.02 22.26 -34.35
C GLN A 697 -32.50 22.41 -34.62
N SER A 698 -31.97 23.61 -34.43
CA SER A 698 -30.52 23.90 -34.39
C SER A 698 -30.25 24.86 -33.24
N GLY A 699 -29.09 24.78 -32.59
CA GLY A 699 -28.78 25.66 -31.47
C GLY A 699 -27.78 25.07 -30.50
N GLU A 700 -27.71 25.69 -29.32
CA GLU A 700 -26.83 25.26 -28.24
C GLU A 700 -27.68 24.76 -27.07
N ILE A 701 -27.37 23.56 -26.56
CA ILE A 701 -27.96 23.07 -25.31
C ILE A 701 -26.94 23.26 -24.20
N ILE A 702 -27.38 23.90 -23.12
CA ILE A 702 -26.57 24.21 -21.95
C ILE A 702 -27.25 23.72 -20.67
N LEU A 703 -26.47 23.65 -19.60
CA LEU A 703 -26.98 23.49 -18.24
C LEU A 703 -27.19 24.86 -17.60
N ASP A 704 -28.33 25.07 -16.97
CA ASP A 704 -28.58 26.28 -16.19
C ASP A 704 -27.96 26.22 -14.79
N GLU A 705 -28.10 27.30 -14.00
CA GLU A 705 -27.52 27.39 -12.65
C GLU A 705 -28.04 26.31 -11.68
N ASN A 706 -29.17 25.68 -12.00
CA ASN A 706 -29.77 24.59 -11.23
C ASN A 706 -29.50 23.21 -11.85
N PHE A 707 -28.61 23.13 -12.85
CA PHE A 707 -28.32 21.92 -13.62
C PHE A 707 -29.56 21.34 -14.31
N LYS A 708 -30.41 22.19 -14.89
CA LYS A 708 -31.47 21.79 -15.83
C LYS A 708 -31.06 22.02 -17.27
N LEU A 709 -31.52 21.15 -18.17
CA LEU A 709 -31.26 21.28 -19.61
C LEU A 709 -32.07 22.45 -20.19
N LYS A 710 -31.39 23.34 -20.92
CA LYS A 710 -32.02 24.45 -21.66
C LYS A 710 -31.48 24.51 -23.08
N SER A 711 -32.40 24.71 -24.04
CA SER A 711 -32.06 25.10 -25.40
C SER A 711 -31.86 26.61 -25.47
N LYS A 712 -30.82 27.05 -26.14
CA LYS A 712 -30.48 28.45 -26.41
C LYS A 712 -30.48 28.74 -27.91
#